data_AF-A0A367KR27-F1
#
_entry.id   AF-A0A367KR27-F1
#
_cell.length_a   1.000
_cell.length_b   1.000
_cell.length_c   1.000
_cell.angle_alpha   90.00
_cell.angle_beta   90.00
_cell.angle_gamma   90.00
#
_symmetry.space_group_name_H-M   'P 1'
#
loop_
_entity.id
_entity.type
_entity.pdbx_description
1 polymer ?
#
loop_
_entity_poly.entity_id
_entity_poly.type
_entity_poly.pdbx_seq_one_letter_code
_entity_poly.pdbx_strand_id
1 'polypeptide(L)'
;MVRTKPCQYCKKRRRRCVKINKDSCEFCIQSNQVCIPQDPLSKNYSSDDWCSDTEDAAEIETLIEETKTLEHQLQQLEHHVTHQKRLMQCQPQWQLEFHHGKLQLNSNIHTLEELFMFGKAAIRYLSPFGHTFQTSFECNQSVHSFTMLAWKAMSQSQTDIQQHPFNKREKDTPPWNPPNSLIRPMDSKYMIPKLVDKYFACLDMIIPILHEPSFREHYSSLQNPLEDIITLAICTASSISTCQHAFLNTHERRYLGEYFYHLSIEKLIEIFDDPERQLETLITINLLQPFMVATLRSKEMQRWSNIALVISSTITPNNAQMYSKPLFDRDRAERIEHVLITRNIFMSNFSRFNIEFFLNFRRLDIKHFDIRFQALPDEPENTKMLFELTNHIMKLTLSYTVTKILTQLYAMATGNKGEISFEEIIQYQHDVNTWWLHTPDHLRIGSNLFGITQDLIQATTEVPKLLFTMVITSHTLALQSYIIQLVPKDKDQAMYRVIEENMFSSVLYLSDISLALLRRLAISNACCYSPKFMLLLIIDSLVTLSQVKKQDQKAAHLIKARIDLYMNELKLKTSPDHQVTPSTSPYSIVSIAPSNTLPSATELYKHYPLPFEALSFDLIQAATSKAMKSYHVLNPIL
;
A
#
# COMPACT_ATOMS: atom_id res chain seq x y z
N MET A 1 31.09 -30.75 -18.17
CA MET A 1 30.30 -29.90 -19.10
C MET A 1 31.03 -28.58 -19.29
N VAL A 2 31.51 -28.30 -20.50
CA VAL A 2 32.26 -27.07 -20.82
C VAL A 2 31.30 -25.88 -20.75
N ARG A 3 31.57 -24.90 -19.86
CA ARG A 3 30.84 -23.63 -19.81
C ARG A 3 31.03 -22.89 -21.14
N THR A 4 30.05 -22.97 -22.02
CA THR A 4 30.01 -22.21 -23.27
C THR A 4 29.55 -20.80 -22.96
N LYS A 5 30.35 -19.79 -23.36
CA LYS A 5 29.97 -18.39 -23.24
C LYS A 5 28.67 -18.16 -24.04
N PRO A 6 27.68 -17.42 -23.50
CA PRO A 6 26.47 -17.10 -24.24
C PRO A 6 26.78 -16.23 -25.47
N CYS A 7 26.01 -16.38 -26.55
CA CYS A 7 26.11 -15.50 -27.72
C CYS A 7 25.80 -14.04 -27.34
N GLN A 8 26.16 -13.07 -28.19
CA GLN A 8 25.93 -11.64 -27.89
C GLN A 8 24.46 -11.34 -27.59
N TYR A 9 23.54 -11.96 -28.34
CA TYR A 9 22.11 -11.75 -28.19
C TYR A 9 21.59 -12.28 -26.84
N CYS A 10 21.92 -13.53 -26.50
CA CYS A 10 21.59 -14.11 -25.20
C CYS A 10 22.26 -13.37 -24.04
N LYS A 11 23.48 -12.84 -24.22
CA LYS A 11 24.16 -12.01 -23.22
C LYS A 11 23.42 -10.69 -22.99
N LYS A 12 23.04 -9.98 -24.06
CA LYS A 12 22.31 -8.70 -23.99
C LYS A 12 20.95 -8.88 -23.32
N ARG A 13 20.25 -9.98 -23.60
CA ARG A 13 18.94 -10.31 -22.99
C ARG A 13 19.03 -11.13 -21.70
N ARG A 14 20.24 -11.41 -21.19
CA ARG A 14 20.50 -12.23 -19.99
C ARG A 14 19.81 -13.62 -20.02
N ARG A 15 19.75 -14.26 -21.19
CA ARG A 15 19.14 -15.58 -21.43
C ARG A 15 20.16 -16.72 -21.28
N ARG A 16 19.68 -17.91 -20.91
CA ARG A 16 20.48 -19.16 -20.96
C ARG A 16 20.70 -19.54 -22.42
N CYS A 17 21.95 -19.48 -22.88
CA CYS A 17 22.32 -19.84 -24.25
C CYS A 17 22.58 -21.35 -24.33
N VAL A 18 21.60 -22.13 -24.79
CA VAL A 18 21.76 -23.56 -25.06
C VAL A 18 22.12 -23.74 -26.53
N LYS A 19 23.36 -24.15 -26.82
CA LYS A 19 23.78 -24.43 -28.21
C LYS A 19 23.16 -25.74 -28.67
N ILE A 20 22.37 -25.69 -29.74
CA ILE A 20 21.85 -26.88 -30.42
C ILE A 20 22.87 -27.31 -31.48
N ASN A 21 23.39 -26.36 -32.25
CA ASN A 21 24.37 -26.58 -33.30
C ASN A 21 25.62 -25.70 -33.10
N LYS A 22 26.66 -25.88 -33.93
CA LYS A 22 27.91 -25.08 -33.84
C LYS A 22 27.64 -23.57 -33.93
N ASP A 23 26.67 -23.19 -34.75
CA ASP A 23 26.46 -21.82 -35.20
C ASP A 23 25.21 -21.14 -34.59
N SER A 24 24.34 -21.89 -33.92
CA SER A 24 23.08 -21.35 -33.40
C SER A 24 22.66 -21.95 -32.05
N CYS A 25 22.10 -21.08 -31.21
CA CYS A 25 21.45 -21.49 -29.97
C CYS A 25 19.94 -21.59 -30.15
N GLU A 26 19.30 -22.41 -29.31
CA GLU A 26 17.86 -22.68 -29.31
C GLU A 26 17.03 -21.39 -29.39
N PHE A 27 17.37 -20.44 -28.52
CA PHE A 27 16.65 -19.18 -28.41
C PHE A 27 16.76 -18.30 -29.67
N CYS A 28 17.94 -18.22 -30.28
CA CYS A 28 18.15 -17.45 -31.51
C CYS A 28 17.36 -18.05 -32.68
N ILE A 29 17.25 -19.39 -32.74
CA ILE A 29 16.44 -20.08 -33.77
C ILE A 29 14.96 -19.75 -33.56
N GLN A 30 14.45 -19.91 -32.34
CA GLN A 30 13.04 -19.62 -32.00
C GLN A 30 12.68 -18.15 -32.27
N SER A 31 13.60 -17.22 -32.02
CA SER A 31 13.38 -15.79 -32.20
C SER A 31 13.61 -15.31 -33.65
N ASN A 32 13.98 -16.21 -34.57
CA ASN A 32 14.38 -15.89 -35.94
C ASN A 32 15.49 -14.81 -36.02
N GLN A 33 16.51 -14.93 -35.16
CA GLN A 33 17.63 -13.99 -35.05
C GLN A 33 18.97 -14.69 -35.30
N VAL A 34 19.93 -13.98 -35.90
CA VAL A 34 21.28 -14.50 -36.15
C VAL A 34 22.04 -14.63 -34.82
N CYS A 35 22.55 -15.83 -34.54
CA CYS A 35 23.29 -16.12 -33.32
C CYS A 35 24.76 -15.71 -33.45
N ILE A 36 25.13 -14.54 -32.92
CA ILE A 36 26.50 -14.01 -33.03
C ILE A 36 27.38 -14.52 -31.86
N PRO A 37 28.41 -15.36 -32.12
CA PRO A 37 29.34 -15.81 -31.08
C PRO A 37 30.10 -14.65 -30.44
N GLN A 38 30.47 -14.78 -29.17
CA GLN A 38 31.45 -13.85 -28.58
C GLN A 38 32.83 -14.21 -29.15
N ASP A 39 33.40 -13.33 -29.98
CA ASP A 39 34.73 -13.58 -30.54
C ASP A 39 35.78 -13.71 -29.42
N PRO A 40 36.66 -14.73 -29.43
CA PRO A 40 37.67 -14.93 -28.39
C PRO A 40 38.80 -13.89 -28.39
N LEU A 41 38.82 -12.91 -29.29
CA LEU A 41 40.01 -12.15 -29.64
C LEU A 41 39.99 -10.63 -29.36
N SER A 42 38.99 -10.08 -28.66
CA SER A 42 39.15 -8.71 -28.12
C SER A 42 40.01 -8.76 -26.85
N LYS A 43 41.32 -8.94 -27.03
CA LYS A 43 42.33 -8.74 -25.99
C LYS A 43 42.23 -7.31 -25.48
N ASN A 44 42.21 -7.22 -24.15
CA ASN A 44 42.48 -6.05 -23.34
C ASN A 44 43.57 -5.17 -23.97
N TYR A 45 43.19 -3.97 -24.43
CA TYR A 45 44.08 -2.81 -24.35
C TYR A 45 43.67 -2.03 -23.11
N SER A 46 44.37 -2.37 -22.02
CA SER A 46 44.64 -1.45 -20.93
C SER A 46 45.64 -0.43 -21.49
N SER A 47 45.12 0.73 -21.91
CA SER A 47 45.94 1.93 -22.09
C SER A 47 45.37 2.93 -21.11
N ASP A 48 46.16 3.24 -20.09
CA ASP A 48 45.97 4.44 -19.31
C ASP A 48 46.02 5.66 -20.24
N ASP A 49 45.23 6.65 -19.83
CA ASP A 49 45.47 8.08 -20.01
C ASP A 49 45.12 8.70 -21.36
N TRP A 50 44.50 9.88 -21.30
CA TRP A 50 44.14 10.82 -22.39
C TRP A 50 42.85 10.57 -23.20
N CYS A 51 41.66 10.62 -22.56
CA CYS A 51 40.40 11.12 -23.18
C CYS A 51 39.19 11.04 -22.21
N SER A 52 39.14 11.85 -21.13
CA SER A 52 37.85 12.14 -20.45
C SER A 52 37.39 13.58 -20.61
N ASP A 53 38.11 14.43 -21.34
CA ASP A 53 37.66 15.82 -21.58
C ASP A 53 36.41 15.90 -22.47
N THR A 54 36.02 14.82 -23.16
CA THR A 54 34.84 14.81 -24.05
C THR A 54 33.56 14.33 -23.35
N GLU A 55 33.65 13.44 -22.35
CA GLU A 55 32.50 13.08 -21.51
C GLU A 55 32.19 14.21 -20.52
N ASP A 56 33.20 14.85 -19.94
CA ASP A 56 33.02 16.01 -19.07
C ASP A 56 32.42 17.21 -19.85
N ALA A 57 32.81 17.41 -21.11
CA ALA A 57 32.21 18.45 -21.95
C ALA A 57 30.73 18.21 -22.25
N ALA A 58 30.34 16.96 -22.51
CA ALA A 58 28.94 16.61 -22.74
C ALA A 58 28.10 16.73 -21.46
N GLU A 59 28.65 16.34 -20.30
CA GLU A 59 27.98 16.51 -19.01
C GLU A 59 27.82 17.99 -18.64
N ILE A 60 28.84 18.82 -18.89
CA ILE A 60 28.78 20.27 -18.71
C ILE A 60 27.74 20.90 -19.65
N GLU A 61 27.67 20.48 -20.91
CA GLU A 61 26.67 20.99 -21.86
C GLU A 61 25.25 20.64 -21.40
N THR A 62 25.05 19.42 -20.88
CA THR A 62 23.78 18.97 -20.31
C THR A 62 23.39 19.81 -19.08
N LEU A 63 24.33 20.07 -18.18
CA LEU A 63 24.11 20.92 -17.00
C LEU A 63 23.79 22.37 -17.39
N ILE A 64 24.42 22.91 -18.43
CA ILE A 64 24.11 24.25 -18.94
C ILE A 64 22.68 24.30 -19.51
N GLU A 65 22.24 23.27 -20.23
CA GLU A 65 20.88 23.16 -20.77
C GLU A 65 19.83 23.09 -19.63
N GLU A 66 20.11 22.32 -18.58
CA GLU A 66 19.26 22.25 -17.38
C GLU A 66 19.20 23.58 -16.64
N THR A 67 20.33 24.27 -16.50
CA THR A 67 20.39 25.58 -15.83
C THR A 67 19.58 26.62 -16.60
N LYS A 68 19.67 26.66 -17.94
CA LYS A 68 18.86 27.54 -18.79
C LYS A 68 17.37 27.21 -18.68
N THR A 69 17.02 25.92 -18.60
CA THR A 69 15.63 25.49 -18.43
C THR A 69 15.07 25.95 -17.09
N LEU A 70 15.84 25.83 -16.01
CA LEU A 70 15.46 26.31 -14.68
C LEU A 70 15.35 27.83 -14.62
N GLU A 71 16.26 28.56 -15.26
CA GLU A 71 16.17 30.03 -15.38
C GLU A 71 14.91 30.45 -16.13
N HIS A 72 14.56 29.76 -17.22
CA HIS A 72 13.33 30.04 -17.95
C HIS A 72 12.09 29.75 -17.10
N GLN A 73 12.07 28.65 -16.34
CA GLN A 73 10.99 28.34 -15.40
C GLN A 73 10.88 29.38 -14.29
N LEU A 74 12.01 29.87 -13.75
CA LEU A 74 12.05 30.94 -12.76
C LEU A 74 11.50 32.25 -13.32
N GLN A 75 11.87 32.62 -14.54
CA GLN A 75 11.33 33.81 -15.22
C GLN A 75 9.83 33.68 -15.49
N GLN A 76 9.35 32.50 -15.89
CA GLN A 76 7.92 32.23 -16.06
C GLN A 76 7.17 32.35 -14.73
N LEU A 77 7.72 31.78 -13.65
CA LEU A 77 7.17 31.90 -12.29
C LEU A 77 7.17 33.35 -11.82
N GLU A 78 8.24 34.10 -12.04
CA GLU A 78 8.33 35.51 -11.67
C GLU A 78 7.33 36.35 -12.46
N HIS A 79 7.15 36.08 -13.76
CA HIS A 79 6.12 36.71 -14.57
C HIS A 79 4.72 36.36 -14.06
N HIS A 80 4.47 35.09 -13.70
CA HIS A 80 3.20 34.65 -13.15
C HIS A 80 2.90 35.29 -11.79
N VAL A 81 3.88 35.36 -10.88
CA VAL A 81 3.76 36.01 -9.58
C VAL A 81 3.55 37.52 -9.73
N THR A 82 4.25 38.16 -10.67
CA THR A 82 4.10 39.59 -10.95
C THR A 82 2.74 39.89 -11.57
N HIS A 83 2.27 39.04 -12.48
CA HIS A 83 0.92 39.10 -13.04
C HIS A 83 -0.14 38.89 -11.96
N GLN A 84 0.02 37.90 -11.09
CA GLN A 84 -0.87 37.64 -9.96
C GLN A 84 -0.86 38.80 -8.96
N LYS A 85 0.29 39.42 -8.67
CA LYS A 85 0.38 40.65 -7.85
C LYS A 85 -0.33 41.83 -8.50
N ARG A 86 -0.24 42.01 -9.83
CA ARG A 86 -1.00 43.03 -10.57
C ARG A 86 -2.50 42.77 -10.54
N LEU A 87 -2.93 41.51 -10.69
CA LEU A 87 -4.33 41.10 -10.52
C LEU A 87 -4.83 41.35 -9.10
N MET A 88 -3.99 41.13 -8.07
CA MET A 88 -4.32 41.45 -6.68
C MET A 88 -4.41 42.97 -6.41
N GLN A 89 -3.65 43.80 -7.14
CA GLN A 89 -3.79 45.26 -7.10
C GLN A 89 -5.04 45.78 -7.83
N CYS A 90 -5.62 44.98 -8.73
CA CYS A 90 -6.86 45.27 -9.45
C CYS A 90 -8.05 44.47 -8.90
N GLN A 91 -8.13 44.24 -7.58
CA GLN A 91 -9.35 43.65 -7.03
C GLN A 91 -10.50 44.65 -7.21
N PRO A 92 -11.62 44.25 -7.85
CA PRO A 92 -12.77 45.13 -7.99
C PRO A 92 -13.24 45.58 -6.62
N GLN A 93 -13.45 46.88 -6.42
CA GLN A 93 -14.17 47.36 -5.24
C GLN A 93 -15.65 47.12 -5.45
N TRP A 94 -16.21 46.18 -4.69
CA TRP A 94 -17.63 45.90 -4.68
C TRP A 94 -18.32 46.75 -3.61
N GLN A 95 -19.31 47.55 -4.02
CA GLN A 95 -20.13 48.31 -3.10
C GLN A 95 -21.33 47.46 -2.68
N LEU A 96 -21.41 47.15 -1.39
CA LEU A 96 -22.54 46.46 -0.80
C LEU A 96 -23.37 47.47 -0.02
N GLU A 97 -24.65 47.54 -0.33
CA GLU A 97 -25.61 48.41 0.34
C GLU A 97 -26.62 47.56 1.11
N PHE A 98 -27.02 48.03 2.29
CA PHE A 98 -28.02 47.34 3.10
C PHE A 98 -29.34 48.13 3.06
N HIS A 99 -30.28 47.68 2.25
CA HIS A 99 -31.58 48.34 2.07
C HIS A 99 -32.71 47.43 2.53
N HIS A 100 -33.50 47.89 3.52
CA HIS A 100 -34.68 47.20 4.04
C HIS A 100 -34.44 45.74 4.50
N GLY A 101 -33.33 45.49 5.18
CA GLY A 101 -32.99 44.13 5.66
C GLY A 101 -32.42 43.22 4.57
N LYS A 102 -32.16 43.72 3.36
CA LYS A 102 -31.53 42.98 2.27
C LYS A 102 -30.16 43.58 1.95
N LEU A 103 -29.15 42.72 1.91
CA LEU A 103 -27.83 43.07 1.39
C LEU A 103 -27.90 43.05 -0.14
N GLN A 104 -27.69 44.21 -0.76
CA GLN A 104 -27.69 44.40 -2.21
C GLN A 104 -26.28 44.70 -2.68
N LEU A 105 -25.82 43.96 -3.69
CA LEU A 105 -24.58 44.26 -4.37
C LEU A 105 -24.85 45.31 -5.45
N ASN A 106 -24.34 46.53 -5.24
CA ASN A 106 -24.36 47.58 -6.25
C ASN A 106 -23.12 47.36 -7.15
N SER A 107 -23.32 46.60 -8.23
CA SER A 107 -22.23 45.96 -8.98
C SER A 107 -22.17 46.40 -10.44
N ASN A 108 -20.95 46.66 -10.89
CA ASN A 108 -20.55 46.73 -12.29
C ASN A 108 -19.84 45.41 -12.71
N ILE A 109 -20.35 44.25 -12.29
CA ILE A 109 -19.85 42.94 -12.77
C ILE A 109 -20.25 42.80 -14.24
N HIS A 110 -19.27 42.89 -15.13
CA HIS A 110 -19.43 42.82 -16.58
C HIS A 110 -19.09 41.45 -17.15
N THR A 111 -18.37 40.62 -16.39
CA THR A 111 -17.92 39.30 -16.85
C THR A 111 -18.25 38.19 -15.84
N LEU A 112 -18.32 36.94 -16.35
CA LEU A 112 -18.47 35.75 -15.53
C LEU A 112 -17.29 35.56 -14.56
N GLU A 113 -16.09 35.96 -14.97
CA GLU A 113 -14.88 35.88 -14.16
C GLU A 113 -14.94 36.84 -12.96
N GLU A 114 -15.43 38.07 -13.16
CA GLU A 114 -15.73 39.01 -12.07
C GLU A 114 -16.81 38.51 -11.12
N LEU A 115 -17.82 37.79 -11.62
CA LEU A 115 -18.83 37.15 -10.79
C LEU A 115 -18.22 36.04 -9.92
N PHE A 116 -17.33 35.21 -10.48
CA PHE A 116 -16.60 34.20 -9.70
C PHE A 116 -15.67 34.84 -8.66
N MET A 117 -14.99 35.94 -9.02
CA MET A 117 -14.18 36.71 -8.08
C MET A 117 -15.01 37.30 -6.95
N PHE A 118 -16.18 37.88 -7.26
CA PHE A 118 -17.12 38.35 -6.26
C PHE A 118 -17.61 37.20 -5.38
N GLY A 119 -17.98 36.05 -5.95
CA GLY A 119 -18.41 34.88 -5.17
C GLY A 119 -17.36 34.45 -4.14
N LYS A 120 -16.09 34.36 -4.55
CA LYS A 120 -14.97 34.06 -3.63
C LYS A 120 -14.79 35.15 -2.56
N ALA A 121 -14.91 36.43 -2.93
CA ALA A 121 -14.79 37.55 -2.00
C ALA A 121 -15.98 37.64 -1.03
N ALA A 122 -17.21 37.43 -1.50
CA ALA A 122 -18.43 37.43 -0.71
C ALA A 122 -18.38 36.33 0.35
N ILE A 123 -17.96 35.12 -0.02
CA ILE A 123 -17.72 34.04 0.95
C ILE A 123 -16.63 34.44 1.95
N ARG A 124 -15.57 35.12 1.51
CA ARG A 124 -14.48 35.60 2.39
C ARG A 124 -14.89 36.71 3.35
N TYR A 125 -15.73 37.66 2.93
CA TYR A 125 -15.99 38.90 3.68
C TYR A 125 -17.37 38.93 4.36
N LEU A 126 -18.34 38.18 3.83
CA LEU A 126 -19.73 38.17 4.31
C LEU A 126 -20.08 36.89 5.05
N SER A 127 -19.30 35.83 4.90
CA SER A 127 -19.44 34.67 5.77
C SER A 127 -18.93 35.02 7.17
N PRO A 128 -19.65 34.65 8.23
CA PRO A 128 -19.10 34.71 9.59
C PRO A 128 -17.87 33.82 9.78
N PHE A 129 -17.57 32.94 8.80
CA PHE A 129 -16.42 32.04 8.75
C PHE A 129 -15.39 32.43 7.67
N GLY A 130 -15.50 33.61 7.08
CA GLY A 130 -14.77 33.95 5.86
C GLY A 130 -13.24 33.97 6.01
N HIS A 131 -12.72 34.45 7.14
CA HIS A 131 -11.29 34.32 7.49
C HIS A 131 -10.91 32.88 7.86
N THR A 132 -11.86 32.17 8.42
CA THR A 132 -11.71 30.83 8.98
C THR A 132 -11.50 29.75 7.91
N PHE A 133 -12.12 29.90 6.73
CA PHE A 133 -11.85 29.06 5.57
C PHE A 133 -10.49 29.32 4.91
N GLN A 134 -9.84 30.44 5.22
CA GLN A 134 -8.49 30.76 4.73
C GLN A 134 -7.40 30.23 5.65
N THR A 135 -7.76 29.80 6.86
CA THR A 135 -6.83 29.19 7.80
C THR A 135 -6.40 27.84 7.23
N SER A 136 -5.14 27.77 6.79
CA SER A 136 -4.51 26.48 6.55
C SER A 136 -3.87 25.96 7.82
N PHE A 137 -3.94 24.66 8.00
CA PHE A 137 -3.27 23.99 9.08
C PHE A 137 -1.98 23.38 8.55
N GLU A 138 -0.91 23.59 9.30
CA GLU A 138 0.40 23.05 8.98
C GLU A 138 0.86 22.11 10.07
N CYS A 139 1.43 21.00 9.64
CA CYS A 139 2.19 20.15 10.53
C CYS A 139 3.62 20.70 10.64
N ASN A 140 3.84 21.59 11.60
CA ASN A 140 5.18 22.16 11.86
C ASN A 140 6.16 21.17 12.50
N GLN A 141 5.66 20.01 12.93
CA GLN A 141 6.45 18.94 13.50
C GLN A 141 6.23 17.66 12.72
N SER A 142 7.22 16.81 12.66
CA SER A 142 7.06 15.51 12.03
C SER A 142 6.17 14.62 12.90
N VAL A 143 4.89 14.53 12.55
CA VAL A 143 3.93 13.60 13.13
C VAL A 143 4.24 12.23 12.55
N HIS A 144 5.06 11.52 13.29
CA HIS A 144 5.50 10.23 12.85
C HIS A 144 4.46 9.17 13.19
N SER A 145 3.97 8.49 12.15
CA SER A 145 3.51 7.12 12.35
C SER A 145 4.65 6.36 13.01
N PHE A 146 4.41 5.84 14.21
CA PHE A 146 5.46 5.09 14.91
C PHE A 146 5.82 3.85 14.09
N THR A 147 4.79 3.17 13.58
CA THR A 147 4.97 2.01 12.72
C THR A 147 5.83 2.38 11.51
N MET A 148 5.58 3.51 10.85
CA MET A 148 6.44 3.95 9.74
C MET A 148 7.87 4.28 10.15
N LEU A 149 8.11 4.95 11.28
CA LEU A 149 9.48 5.20 11.75
C LEU A 149 10.21 3.89 12.02
N ALA A 150 9.50 2.93 12.62
CA ALA A 150 10.04 1.63 12.92
C ALA A 150 10.37 0.87 11.63
N TRP A 151 9.47 0.90 10.64
CA TRP A 151 9.74 0.40 9.29
C TRP A 151 10.93 1.10 8.62
N LYS A 152 11.07 2.41 8.78
CA LYS A 152 12.16 3.20 8.20
C LYS A 152 13.51 2.82 8.78
N ALA A 153 13.59 2.71 10.11
CA ALA A 153 14.80 2.25 10.78
C ALA A 153 15.20 0.84 10.30
N MET A 154 14.22 -0.04 10.08
CA MET A 154 14.44 -1.40 9.62
C MET A 154 14.76 -1.52 8.12
N SER A 155 14.30 -0.58 7.29
CA SER A 155 14.58 -0.58 5.85
C SER A 155 15.91 0.09 5.52
N GLN A 156 16.30 1.14 6.25
CA GLN A 156 17.58 1.84 6.07
C GLN A 156 18.78 0.91 6.29
N SER A 157 18.68 -0.02 7.25
CA SER A 157 19.73 -1.05 7.42
C SER A 157 19.90 -1.96 6.19
N GLN A 158 18.91 -2.02 5.29
CA GLN A 158 18.99 -2.83 4.06
C GLN A 158 19.67 -2.10 2.90
N THR A 159 19.58 -0.76 2.85
CA THR A 159 20.16 0.07 1.78
C THR A 159 21.65 0.31 2.00
N ASP A 160 22.09 0.50 3.24
CA ASP A 160 23.49 0.86 3.53
C ASP A 160 24.46 -0.30 3.26
N ILE A 161 24.00 -1.55 3.39
CA ILE A 161 24.78 -2.76 3.06
C ILE A 161 25.10 -2.85 1.55
N GLN A 162 24.38 -2.13 0.67
CA GLN A 162 24.62 -2.16 -0.77
C GLN A 162 25.88 -1.38 -1.20
N GLN A 163 26.35 -0.44 -0.37
CA GLN A 163 27.54 0.36 -0.69
C GLN A 163 28.86 -0.37 -0.40
N HIS A 164 28.83 -1.54 0.23
CA HIS A 164 30.03 -2.34 0.47
C HIS A 164 30.25 -3.38 -0.65
N PRO A 165 31.33 -3.27 -1.46
CA PRO A 165 31.60 -4.15 -2.61
C PRO A 165 32.03 -5.58 -2.24
N PHE A 166 31.95 -5.97 -0.97
CA PHE A 166 32.36 -7.30 -0.45
C PHE A 166 31.16 -8.20 -0.08
N ASN A 167 30.09 -8.21 -0.86
CA ASN A 167 29.05 -9.22 -0.65
C ASN A 167 29.43 -10.52 -1.39
N LYS A 168 29.94 -11.47 -0.60
CA LYS A 168 29.87 -12.91 -0.90
C LYS A 168 28.49 -13.20 -1.50
N ARG A 169 28.47 -13.87 -2.65
CA ARG A 169 27.23 -14.28 -3.33
C ARG A 169 26.24 -14.84 -2.29
N GLU A 170 25.01 -14.34 -2.30
CA GLU A 170 23.80 -14.83 -1.60
C GLU A 170 23.50 -16.35 -1.78
N LYS A 171 24.37 -17.10 -2.47
CA LYS A 171 24.24 -18.54 -2.69
C LYS A 171 24.51 -19.39 -1.44
N ASP A 172 25.00 -18.80 -0.35
CA ASP A 172 25.42 -19.55 0.84
C ASP A 172 24.47 -19.40 2.05
N THR A 173 23.36 -18.64 1.95
CA THR A 173 22.35 -18.71 3.00
C THR A 173 21.64 -20.06 2.92
N PRO A 174 21.80 -20.95 3.93
CA PRO A 174 21.15 -22.24 3.89
C PRO A 174 19.63 -22.06 3.80
N PRO A 175 18.92 -22.93 3.07
CA PRO A 175 17.46 -22.90 3.06
C PRO A 175 16.94 -22.99 4.50
N TRP A 176 15.82 -22.31 4.76
CA TRP A 176 15.20 -22.34 6.08
C TRP A 176 14.86 -23.79 6.45
N ASN A 177 15.63 -24.35 7.39
CA ASN A 177 15.54 -25.74 7.82
C ASN A 177 15.23 -25.76 9.33
N PRO A 178 13.94 -25.79 9.73
CA PRO A 178 13.62 -25.92 11.13
C PRO A 178 13.95 -27.36 11.58
N PRO A 179 14.05 -27.60 12.91
CA PRO A 179 14.15 -28.95 13.43
C PRO A 179 13.05 -29.86 12.87
N ASN A 180 13.42 -31.06 12.43
CA ASN A 180 12.49 -32.06 11.86
C ASN A 180 11.32 -32.40 12.82
N SER A 181 11.47 -32.14 14.13
CA SER A 181 10.40 -32.32 15.12
C SER A 181 9.24 -31.33 14.97
N LEU A 182 9.43 -30.20 14.29
CA LEU A 182 8.42 -29.14 14.15
C LEU A 182 7.60 -29.24 12.86
N ILE A 183 8.03 -30.07 11.90
CA ILE A 183 7.35 -30.29 10.63
C ILE A 183 6.93 -31.76 10.54
N ARG A 184 5.63 -32.03 10.33
CA ARG A 184 5.18 -33.38 9.98
C ARG A 184 5.64 -33.73 8.55
N PRO A 185 6.11 -34.97 8.29
CA PRO A 185 6.32 -35.42 6.92
C PRO A 185 5.04 -35.22 6.11
N MET A 186 5.13 -34.45 5.03
CA MET A 186 3.99 -34.11 4.17
C MET A 186 4.35 -34.40 2.73
N ASP A 187 3.48 -35.14 2.03
CA ASP A 187 3.55 -35.26 0.58
C ASP A 187 3.03 -33.97 -0.06
N SER A 188 3.90 -33.26 -0.76
CA SER A 188 3.55 -32.00 -1.41
C SER A 188 2.42 -32.16 -2.43
N LYS A 189 2.31 -33.30 -3.11
CA LYS A 189 1.23 -33.55 -4.08
C LYS A 189 -0.14 -33.65 -3.40
N TYR A 190 -0.20 -34.32 -2.26
CA TYR A 190 -1.43 -34.47 -1.48
C TYR A 190 -1.88 -33.14 -0.85
N MET A 191 -0.94 -32.21 -0.67
CA MET A 191 -1.19 -30.89 -0.10
C MET A 191 -1.80 -29.90 -1.09
N ILE A 192 -1.54 -30.03 -2.40
CA ILE A 192 -1.99 -29.08 -3.43
C ILE A 192 -3.51 -28.91 -3.42
N PRO A 193 -4.36 -29.95 -3.49
CA PRO A 193 -5.81 -29.75 -3.52
C PRO A 193 -6.32 -28.98 -2.30
N LYS A 194 -5.80 -29.30 -1.10
CA LYS A 194 -6.19 -28.63 0.15
C LYS A 194 -5.79 -27.15 0.18
N LEU A 195 -4.63 -26.83 -0.39
CA LEU A 195 -4.15 -25.45 -0.48
C LEU A 195 -4.95 -24.65 -1.52
N VAL A 196 -5.28 -25.26 -2.66
CA VAL A 196 -6.15 -24.65 -3.68
C VAL A 196 -7.54 -24.39 -3.12
N ASP A 197 -8.14 -25.37 -2.43
CA ASP A 197 -9.45 -25.18 -1.79
C ASP A 197 -9.41 -24.10 -0.72
N LYS A 198 -8.33 -24.05 0.07
CA LYS A 198 -8.11 -22.97 1.03
C LYS A 198 -7.99 -21.60 0.36
N TYR A 199 -7.39 -21.50 -0.82
CA TYR A 199 -7.30 -20.22 -1.54
C TYR A 199 -8.70 -19.68 -1.83
N PHE A 200 -9.53 -20.44 -2.54
CA PHE A 200 -10.86 -19.99 -2.94
C PHE A 200 -11.82 -19.84 -1.75
N ALA A 201 -11.67 -20.67 -0.72
CA ALA A 201 -12.48 -20.54 0.49
C ALA A 201 -12.11 -19.33 1.35
N CYS A 202 -10.87 -18.83 1.27
CA CYS A 202 -10.36 -17.86 2.24
C CYS A 202 -9.55 -16.70 1.67
N LEU A 203 -8.51 -16.98 0.87
CA LEU A 203 -7.61 -15.94 0.39
C LEU A 203 -8.15 -15.17 -0.81
N ASP A 204 -9.05 -15.76 -1.59
CA ASP A 204 -9.76 -15.06 -2.66
C ASP A 204 -10.48 -13.82 -2.11
N MET A 205 -10.93 -13.88 -0.85
CA MET A 205 -11.54 -12.73 -0.18
C MET A 205 -10.59 -11.53 0.04
N ILE A 206 -9.28 -11.75 -0.07
CA ILE A 206 -8.23 -10.74 0.14
C ILE A 206 -7.52 -10.45 -1.19
N ILE A 207 -7.40 -11.44 -2.07
CA ILE A 207 -6.67 -11.38 -3.34
C ILE A 207 -7.55 -11.97 -4.45
N PRO A 208 -8.65 -11.31 -4.83
CA PRO A 208 -9.60 -11.84 -5.80
C PRO A 208 -9.12 -11.58 -7.23
N ILE A 209 -8.04 -12.24 -7.63
CA ILE A 209 -7.36 -12.05 -8.92
C ILE A 209 -7.55 -13.19 -9.90
N LEU A 210 -8.22 -14.26 -9.47
CA LEU A 210 -8.57 -15.41 -10.29
C LEU A 210 -10.08 -15.48 -10.51
N HIS A 211 -10.47 -16.28 -11.49
CA HIS A 211 -11.84 -16.66 -11.75
C HIS A 211 -11.96 -18.15 -11.42
N GLU A 212 -12.61 -18.47 -10.29
CA GLU A 212 -12.61 -19.83 -9.75
C GLU A 212 -13.09 -20.88 -10.77
N PRO A 213 -14.26 -20.72 -11.43
CA PRO A 213 -14.75 -21.74 -12.37
C PRO A 213 -13.75 -22.08 -13.47
N SER A 214 -13.13 -21.08 -14.12
CA SER A 214 -12.16 -21.34 -15.18
C SER A 214 -10.84 -21.90 -14.65
N PHE A 215 -10.40 -21.48 -13.46
CA PHE A 215 -9.23 -22.07 -12.84
C PHE A 215 -9.46 -23.54 -12.49
N ARG A 216 -10.64 -23.90 -11.95
CA ARG A 216 -10.98 -25.28 -11.60
C ARG A 216 -11.06 -26.18 -12.83
N GLU A 217 -11.63 -25.66 -13.91
CA GLU A 217 -11.66 -26.33 -15.23
C GLU A 217 -10.23 -26.64 -15.70
N HIS A 218 -9.36 -25.63 -15.74
CA HIS A 218 -7.93 -25.79 -16.07
C HIS A 218 -7.23 -26.80 -15.15
N TYR A 219 -7.36 -26.62 -13.82
CA TYR A 219 -6.75 -27.47 -12.81
C TYR A 219 -7.13 -28.95 -12.96
N SER A 220 -8.39 -29.23 -13.28
CA SER A 220 -8.88 -30.61 -13.50
C SER A 220 -8.27 -31.28 -14.74
N SER A 221 -7.80 -30.49 -15.71
CA SER A 221 -7.17 -30.99 -16.93
C SER A 221 -5.66 -31.25 -16.77
N LEU A 222 -5.05 -30.80 -15.67
CA LEU A 222 -3.61 -30.94 -15.44
C LEU A 222 -3.24 -32.39 -15.13
N GLN A 223 -2.27 -32.92 -15.88
CA GLN A 223 -1.66 -34.23 -15.56
C GLN A 223 -0.77 -34.17 -14.31
N ASN A 224 -0.04 -33.06 -14.14
CA ASN A 224 0.83 -32.83 -12.99
C ASN A 224 0.66 -31.39 -12.47
N PRO A 225 -0.04 -31.18 -11.35
CA PRO A 225 -0.23 -29.86 -10.76
C PRO A 225 1.07 -29.15 -10.33
N LEU A 226 2.18 -29.88 -10.16
CA LEU A 226 3.49 -29.28 -9.87
C LEU A 226 4.13 -28.61 -11.10
N GLU A 227 3.62 -28.85 -12.31
CA GLU A 227 4.13 -28.18 -13.51
C GLU A 227 3.48 -26.83 -13.77
N ASP A 228 2.31 -26.57 -13.18
CA ASP A 228 1.50 -25.37 -13.39
C ASP A 228 1.91 -24.25 -12.43
N ILE A 229 2.39 -23.13 -12.98
CA ILE A 229 2.97 -22.04 -12.20
C ILE A 229 1.91 -21.32 -11.34
N ILE A 230 0.68 -21.16 -11.84
CA ILE A 230 -0.41 -20.52 -11.10
C ILE A 230 -0.77 -21.39 -9.89
N THR A 231 -0.89 -22.70 -10.07
CA THR A 231 -1.15 -23.67 -8.99
C THR A 231 -0.06 -23.60 -7.91
N LEU A 232 1.22 -23.56 -8.30
CA LEU A 232 2.32 -23.40 -7.34
C LEU A 232 2.26 -22.05 -6.60
N ALA A 233 1.91 -20.97 -7.30
CA ALA A 233 1.77 -19.64 -6.69
C ALA A 233 0.59 -19.58 -5.72
N ILE A 234 -0.55 -20.20 -6.05
CA ILE A 234 -1.69 -20.38 -5.14
C ILE A 234 -1.25 -21.15 -3.90
N CYS A 235 -0.50 -22.26 -4.06
CA CYS A 235 -0.01 -23.06 -2.94
C CYS A 235 0.93 -22.24 -2.05
N THR A 236 1.78 -21.41 -2.64
CA THR A 236 2.69 -20.50 -1.94
C THR A 236 1.92 -19.49 -1.08
N ALA A 237 0.95 -18.78 -1.67
CA ALA A 237 0.10 -17.81 -0.96
C ALA A 237 -0.72 -18.48 0.15
N SER A 238 -1.32 -19.64 -0.15
CA SER A 238 -2.20 -20.37 0.77
C SER A 238 -1.47 -20.97 1.96
N SER A 239 -0.20 -21.32 1.77
CA SER A 239 0.65 -21.87 2.82
C SER A 239 0.84 -20.86 3.95
N ILE A 240 1.02 -19.56 3.68
CA ILE A 240 1.25 -18.56 4.72
C ILE A 240 -0.02 -17.98 5.36
N SER A 241 -1.21 -18.29 4.83
CA SER A 241 -2.47 -17.73 5.34
C SER A 241 -2.68 -18.06 6.82
N THR A 242 -2.96 -17.01 7.61
CA THR A 242 -3.13 -17.06 9.08
C THR A 242 -4.58 -17.05 9.54
N CYS A 243 -5.52 -17.30 8.63
CA CYS A 243 -6.93 -17.47 9.00
C CYS A 243 -7.15 -18.69 9.91
N GLN A 244 -8.29 -18.71 10.60
CA GLN A 244 -8.67 -19.82 11.49
C GLN A 244 -8.91 -21.15 10.78
N HIS A 245 -9.18 -21.13 9.46
CA HIS A 245 -9.32 -22.33 8.64
C HIS A 245 -7.96 -22.89 8.18
N ALA A 246 -6.83 -22.31 8.62
CA ALA A 246 -5.52 -22.84 8.34
C ALA A 246 -5.26 -24.13 9.11
N PHE A 247 -5.07 -25.23 8.38
CA PHE A 247 -4.79 -26.56 8.93
C PHE A 247 -3.29 -26.84 9.15
N LEU A 248 -2.43 -25.88 8.80
CA LEU A 248 -0.98 -25.92 8.97
C LEU A 248 -0.57 -25.12 10.21
N ASN A 249 0.36 -25.66 10.99
CA ASN A 249 1.03 -24.91 12.05
C ASN A 249 2.00 -23.86 11.46
N THR A 250 2.47 -22.91 12.26
CA THR A 250 3.35 -21.81 11.82
C THR A 250 4.61 -22.27 11.08
N HIS A 251 5.27 -23.32 11.55
CA HIS A 251 6.47 -23.88 10.91
C HIS A 251 6.16 -24.61 9.60
N GLU A 252 5.07 -25.37 9.56
CA GLU A 252 4.60 -26.06 8.35
C GLU A 252 4.20 -25.05 7.26
N ARG A 253 3.56 -23.94 7.64
CA ARG A 253 3.23 -22.82 6.73
C ARG A 253 4.48 -22.27 6.05
N ARG A 254 5.54 -22.04 6.84
CA ARG A 254 6.82 -21.53 6.33
C ARG A 254 7.51 -22.54 5.43
N TYR A 255 7.59 -23.80 5.85
CA TYR A 255 8.23 -24.87 5.10
C TYR A 255 7.59 -25.08 3.72
N LEU A 256 6.28 -25.30 3.69
CA LEU A 256 5.56 -25.54 2.43
C LEU A 256 5.55 -24.28 1.56
N GLY A 257 5.40 -23.10 2.18
CA GLY A 257 5.49 -21.84 1.45
C GLY A 257 6.84 -21.68 0.75
N GLU A 258 7.96 -21.99 1.40
CA GLU A 258 9.29 -21.98 0.76
C GLU A 258 9.41 -22.98 -0.38
N TYR A 259 8.94 -24.21 -0.16
CA TYR A 259 8.97 -25.27 -1.18
C TYR A 259 8.25 -24.84 -2.46
N PHE A 260 6.99 -24.40 -2.34
CA PHE A 260 6.21 -23.97 -3.51
C PHE A 260 6.70 -22.64 -4.09
N TYR A 261 7.23 -21.73 -3.26
CA TYR A 261 7.83 -20.49 -3.73
C TYR A 261 9.03 -20.76 -4.64
N HIS A 262 9.94 -21.65 -4.23
CA HIS A 262 11.11 -22.00 -5.02
C HIS A 262 10.72 -22.55 -6.39
N LEU A 263 9.79 -23.51 -6.44
CA LEU A 263 9.29 -24.06 -7.71
C LEU A 263 8.59 -22.99 -8.57
N SER A 264 7.80 -22.12 -7.95
CA SER A 264 7.13 -21.01 -8.65
C SER A 264 8.13 -20.04 -9.26
N ILE A 265 9.19 -19.68 -8.54
CA ILE A 265 10.23 -18.77 -9.02
C ILE A 265 11.06 -19.38 -10.14
N GLU A 266 11.41 -20.67 -10.05
CA GLU A 266 12.12 -21.37 -11.12
C GLU A 266 11.35 -21.27 -12.44
N LYS A 267 10.03 -21.55 -12.40
CA LYS A 267 9.15 -21.42 -13.57
C LYS A 267 8.91 -19.97 -13.98
N LEU A 268 8.77 -19.05 -13.04
CA LEU A 268 8.55 -17.63 -13.33
C LEU A 268 9.72 -17.04 -14.12
N ILE A 269 10.95 -17.42 -13.76
CA ILE A 269 12.17 -16.99 -14.46
C ILE A 269 12.19 -17.49 -15.91
N GLU A 270 11.55 -18.61 -16.22
CA GLU A 270 11.46 -19.15 -17.58
C GLU A 270 10.49 -18.36 -18.46
N ILE A 271 9.44 -17.77 -17.87
CA ILE A 271 8.28 -17.26 -18.63
C ILE A 271 8.09 -15.74 -18.56
N PHE A 272 8.75 -15.03 -17.64
CA PHE A 272 8.38 -13.63 -17.30
C PHE A 272 8.51 -12.61 -18.44
N ASP A 273 9.24 -12.92 -19.50
CA ASP A 273 9.41 -12.08 -20.68
C ASP A 273 8.72 -12.62 -21.93
N ASP A 274 7.99 -13.72 -21.80
CA ASP A 274 7.20 -14.30 -22.87
C ASP A 274 5.94 -13.43 -23.09
N PRO A 275 5.79 -12.77 -24.26
CA PRO A 275 4.64 -11.93 -24.55
C PRO A 275 3.31 -12.70 -24.52
N GLU A 276 3.32 -14.00 -24.82
CA GLU A 276 2.10 -14.83 -24.85
C GLU A 276 1.66 -15.26 -23.44
N ARG A 277 2.55 -15.15 -22.45
CA ARG A 277 2.32 -15.57 -21.05
C ARG A 277 2.31 -14.40 -20.07
N GLN A 278 2.05 -13.19 -20.57
CA GLN A 278 2.04 -11.98 -19.76
C GLN A 278 1.01 -12.01 -18.63
N LEU A 279 -0.23 -12.48 -18.91
CA LEU A 279 -1.27 -12.58 -17.89
C LEU A 279 -0.90 -13.60 -16.80
N GLU A 280 -0.42 -14.78 -17.20
CA GLU A 280 0.03 -15.83 -16.29
C GLU A 280 1.20 -15.36 -15.40
N THR A 281 2.16 -14.66 -16.01
CA THR A 281 3.27 -14.02 -15.29
C THR A 281 2.75 -13.00 -14.26
N LEU A 282 1.79 -12.16 -14.66
CA LEU A 282 1.23 -11.12 -13.80
C LEU A 282 0.47 -11.72 -12.59
N ILE A 283 -0.38 -12.72 -12.85
CA ILE A 283 -1.10 -13.50 -11.83
C ILE A 283 -0.10 -14.11 -10.85
N THR A 284 0.92 -14.79 -11.37
CA THR A 284 1.94 -15.45 -10.55
C THR A 284 2.64 -14.44 -9.64
N ILE A 285 3.10 -13.31 -10.18
CA ILE A 285 3.77 -12.28 -9.37
C ILE A 285 2.85 -11.79 -8.24
N ASN A 286 1.60 -11.48 -8.54
CA ASN A 286 0.65 -10.99 -7.54
C ASN A 286 0.35 -12.03 -6.45
N LEU A 287 0.25 -13.32 -6.80
CA LEU A 287 0.07 -14.41 -5.83
C LEU A 287 1.31 -14.62 -4.94
N LEU A 288 2.52 -14.37 -5.43
CA LEU A 288 3.74 -14.56 -4.64
C LEU A 288 4.04 -13.39 -3.69
N GLN A 289 3.51 -12.20 -3.94
CA GLN A 289 3.76 -11.01 -3.10
C GLN A 289 3.40 -11.20 -1.61
N PRO A 290 2.24 -11.78 -1.22
CA PRO A 290 1.94 -12.06 0.18
C PRO A 290 3.03 -12.87 0.88
N PHE A 291 3.59 -13.88 0.20
CA PHE A 291 4.69 -14.68 0.73
C PHE A 291 5.96 -13.85 0.91
N MET A 292 6.31 -13.01 -0.07
CA MET A 292 7.47 -12.13 0.04
C MET A 292 7.31 -11.12 1.20
N VAL A 293 6.10 -10.58 1.41
CA VAL A 293 5.79 -9.72 2.56
C VAL A 293 5.96 -10.49 3.86
N ALA A 294 5.28 -11.65 4.00
CA ALA A 294 5.29 -12.45 5.22
C ALA A 294 6.69 -12.89 5.65
N THR A 295 7.61 -12.98 4.69
CA THR A 295 8.97 -13.48 4.84
C THR A 295 10.04 -12.39 4.74
N LEU A 296 9.60 -11.12 4.72
CA LEU A 296 10.46 -9.92 4.66
C LEU A 296 11.44 -9.91 3.47
N ARG A 297 11.03 -10.44 2.32
CA ARG A 297 11.79 -10.41 1.05
C ARG A 297 11.49 -9.15 0.24
N SER A 298 11.67 -7.98 0.88
CA SER A 298 11.39 -6.65 0.32
C SER A 298 12.03 -6.42 -1.05
N LYS A 299 13.30 -6.80 -1.22
CA LYS A 299 14.06 -6.66 -2.48
C LYS A 299 13.47 -7.49 -3.61
N GLU A 300 13.13 -8.75 -3.34
CA GLU A 300 12.49 -9.62 -4.33
C GLU A 300 11.10 -9.09 -4.70
N MET A 301 10.34 -8.64 -3.70
CA MET A 301 9.03 -8.03 -3.90
C MET A 301 9.10 -6.78 -4.77
N GLN A 302 10.06 -5.88 -4.51
CA GLN A 302 10.31 -4.69 -5.34
C GLN A 302 10.65 -5.07 -6.79
N ARG A 303 11.56 -6.03 -6.98
CA ARG A 303 11.96 -6.49 -8.31
C ARG A 303 10.76 -7.02 -9.10
N TRP A 304 10.00 -7.94 -8.50
CA TRP A 304 8.87 -8.56 -9.19
C TRP A 304 7.70 -7.59 -9.37
N SER A 305 7.43 -6.70 -8.42
CA SER A 305 6.43 -5.64 -8.58
C SER A 305 6.77 -4.70 -9.73
N ASN A 306 8.04 -4.31 -9.89
CA ASN A 306 8.46 -3.49 -11.03
C ASN A 306 8.23 -4.22 -12.36
N ILE A 307 8.51 -5.53 -12.44
CA ILE A 307 8.24 -6.34 -13.64
C ILE A 307 6.73 -6.39 -13.91
N ALA A 308 5.91 -6.62 -12.89
CA ALA A 308 4.45 -6.63 -13.01
C ALA A 308 3.90 -5.29 -13.53
N LEU A 309 4.47 -4.15 -13.12
CA LEU A 309 4.08 -2.84 -13.64
C LEU A 309 4.46 -2.65 -15.11
N VAL A 310 5.64 -3.10 -15.53
CA VAL A 310 6.06 -3.05 -16.93
C VAL A 310 5.15 -3.93 -17.80
N ILE A 311 4.78 -5.11 -17.30
CA ILE A 311 3.81 -5.98 -17.98
C ILE A 311 2.44 -5.29 -18.04
N SER A 312 1.97 -4.72 -16.93
CA SER A 312 0.69 -4.00 -16.86
C SER A 312 0.63 -2.84 -17.85
N SER A 313 1.71 -2.06 -17.97
CA SER A 313 1.78 -0.94 -18.92
C SER A 313 1.90 -1.39 -20.37
N THR A 314 2.31 -2.63 -20.63
CA THR A 314 2.36 -3.23 -21.97
C THR A 314 1.01 -3.82 -22.38
N ILE A 315 0.32 -4.49 -21.46
CA ILE A 315 -1.01 -5.09 -21.70
C ILE A 315 -2.06 -4.00 -21.94
N THR A 316 -2.00 -2.88 -21.19
CA THR A 316 -3.07 -1.85 -21.21
C THR A 316 -3.28 -1.23 -22.60
N PRO A 317 -2.25 -0.72 -23.32
CA PRO A 317 -2.41 -0.16 -24.67
C PRO A 317 -2.77 -1.21 -25.71
N ASN A 318 -2.18 -2.40 -25.63
CA ASN A 318 -2.45 -3.50 -26.58
C ASN A 318 -3.91 -3.96 -26.52
N ASN A 319 -4.55 -3.81 -25.35
CA ASN A 319 -5.95 -4.17 -25.13
C ASN A 319 -6.90 -2.97 -25.22
N ALA A 320 -6.45 -1.78 -25.62
CA ALA A 320 -7.30 -0.59 -25.81
C ALA A 320 -8.53 -0.86 -26.70
N GLN A 321 -8.36 -1.67 -27.75
CA GLN A 321 -9.46 -2.11 -28.61
C GLN A 321 -10.41 -3.08 -27.89
N MET A 322 -9.89 -3.94 -27.02
CA MET A 322 -10.68 -4.83 -26.18
C MET A 322 -11.68 -3.99 -25.37
N TYR A 323 -11.24 -2.90 -24.72
CA TYR A 323 -12.10 -2.02 -23.91
C TYR A 323 -13.19 -1.25 -24.69
N SER A 324 -13.15 -1.22 -26.02
CA SER A 324 -14.13 -0.47 -26.83
C SER A 324 -15.49 -1.16 -27.00
N LYS A 325 -15.54 -2.50 -26.89
CA LYS A 325 -16.79 -3.26 -26.97
C LYS A 325 -17.41 -3.49 -25.58
N PRO A 326 -18.75 -3.41 -25.43
CA PRO A 326 -19.42 -3.80 -24.20
C PRO A 326 -19.02 -5.22 -23.79
N LEU A 327 -18.76 -5.43 -22.50
CA LEU A 327 -18.29 -6.74 -22.01
C LEU A 327 -19.28 -7.87 -22.35
N PHE A 328 -20.58 -7.59 -22.33
CA PHE A 328 -21.63 -8.59 -22.57
C PHE A 328 -21.66 -9.15 -24.01
N ASP A 329 -21.12 -8.43 -24.98
CA ASP A 329 -21.10 -8.84 -26.38
C ASP A 329 -19.89 -9.71 -26.75
N ARG A 330 -18.99 -9.95 -25.78
CA ARG A 330 -17.77 -10.73 -25.96
C ARG A 330 -17.98 -12.20 -25.63
N ASP A 331 -17.12 -13.05 -26.19
CA ASP A 331 -17.16 -14.47 -25.87
C ASP A 331 -16.79 -14.74 -24.39
N ARG A 332 -17.02 -15.96 -23.89
CA ARG A 332 -16.72 -16.30 -22.48
C ARG A 332 -15.22 -16.12 -22.15
N ALA A 333 -14.32 -16.52 -23.04
CA ALA A 333 -12.89 -16.52 -22.79
C ALA A 333 -12.33 -15.09 -22.75
N GLU A 334 -12.69 -14.25 -23.73
CA GLU A 334 -12.36 -12.82 -23.79
C GLU A 334 -12.87 -12.06 -22.56
N ARG A 335 -14.08 -12.38 -22.08
CA ARG A 335 -14.62 -11.76 -20.85
C ARG A 335 -13.79 -12.13 -19.62
N ILE A 336 -13.46 -13.41 -19.47
CA ILE A 336 -12.63 -13.90 -18.37
C ILE A 336 -11.26 -13.25 -18.43
N GLU A 337 -10.60 -13.29 -19.57
CA GLU A 337 -9.28 -12.70 -19.77
C GLU A 337 -9.26 -11.21 -19.42
N HIS A 338 -10.22 -10.44 -19.94
CA HIS A 338 -10.36 -9.01 -19.65
C HIS A 338 -10.49 -8.73 -18.15
N VAL A 339 -11.35 -9.50 -17.47
CA VAL A 339 -11.59 -9.35 -16.03
C VAL A 339 -10.34 -9.72 -15.23
N LEU A 340 -9.65 -10.81 -15.58
CA LEU A 340 -8.40 -11.24 -14.94
C LEU A 340 -7.29 -10.19 -15.11
N ILE A 341 -7.12 -9.65 -16.31
CA ILE A 341 -6.17 -8.56 -16.58
C ILE A 341 -6.45 -7.36 -15.69
N THR A 342 -7.70 -6.91 -15.68
CA THR A 342 -8.15 -5.73 -14.91
C THR A 342 -7.86 -5.90 -13.41
N ARG A 343 -8.23 -7.06 -12.83
CA ARG A 343 -7.97 -7.39 -11.42
C ARG A 343 -6.48 -7.40 -11.09
N ASN A 344 -5.65 -7.97 -11.96
CA ASN A 344 -4.22 -8.11 -11.73
C ASN A 344 -3.43 -6.82 -11.96
N ILE A 345 -3.88 -5.94 -12.86
CA ILE A 345 -3.34 -4.59 -12.99
C ILE A 345 -3.64 -3.79 -11.71
N PHE A 346 -4.85 -3.88 -11.19
CA PHE A 346 -5.19 -3.23 -9.91
C PHE A 346 -4.26 -3.72 -8.79
N MET A 347 -4.10 -5.04 -8.64
CA MET A 347 -3.22 -5.59 -7.59
C MET A 347 -1.76 -5.17 -7.78
N SER A 348 -1.26 -5.09 -9.00
CA SER A 348 0.11 -4.62 -9.26
C SER A 348 0.31 -3.17 -8.83
N ASN A 349 -0.66 -2.30 -9.15
CA ASN A 349 -0.63 -0.89 -8.73
C ASN A 349 -0.80 -0.74 -7.21
N PHE A 350 -1.68 -1.52 -6.61
CA PHE A 350 -1.87 -1.53 -5.17
C PHE A 350 -0.61 -1.97 -4.43
N SER A 351 0.03 -3.05 -4.87
CA SER A 351 1.28 -3.52 -4.27
C SER A 351 2.42 -2.54 -4.48
N ARG A 352 2.49 -1.89 -5.65
CA ARG A 352 3.43 -0.80 -5.91
C ARG A 352 3.26 0.35 -4.92
N PHE A 353 2.03 0.77 -4.70
CA PHE A 353 1.69 1.81 -3.73
C PHE A 353 2.17 1.41 -2.33
N ASN A 354 1.85 0.20 -1.88
CA ASN A 354 2.29 -0.30 -0.57
C ASN A 354 3.82 -0.37 -0.44
N ILE A 355 4.52 -0.85 -1.47
CA ILE A 355 5.99 -0.91 -1.48
C ILE A 355 6.60 0.48 -1.35
N GLU A 356 6.15 1.43 -2.15
CA GLU A 356 6.70 2.78 -2.12
C GLU A 356 6.41 3.51 -0.82
N PHE A 357 5.23 3.30 -0.27
CA PHE A 357 4.82 3.90 0.97
C PHE A 357 5.57 3.27 2.16
N PHE A 358 5.44 1.96 2.37
CA PHE A 358 5.96 1.27 3.55
C PHE A 358 7.46 0.98 3.51
N LEU A 359 8.06 0.79 2.32
CA LEU A 359 9.48 0.43 2.22
C LEU A 359 10.38 1.59 1.79
N ASN A 360 9.91 2.45 0.89
CA ASN A 360 10.73 3.53 0.34
C ASN A 360 10.44 4.91 0.93
N PHE A 361 9.39 5.05 1.75
CA PHE A 361 9.00 6.31 2.41
C PHE A 361 8.84 7.47 1.43
N ARG A 362 8.48 7.17 0.18
CA ARG A 362 8.30 8.21 -0.83
C ARG A 362 6.92 8.82 -0.68
N ARG A 363 6.86 10.14 -0.89
CA ARG A 363 5.59 10.79 -1.16
C ARG A 363 5.03 10.20 -2.45
N LEU A 364 3.84 9.64 -2.37
CA LEU A 364 3.15 9.08 -3.52
C LEU A 364 1.97 9.97 -3.89
N ASP A 365 1.96 10.44 -5.12
CA ASP A 365 0.74 10.96 -5.71
C ASP A 365 -0.14 9.77 -6.09
N ILE A 366 -1.28 9.65 -5.40
CA ILE A 366 -2.28 8.64 -5.70
C ILE A 366 -2.89 9.03 -7.05
N LYS A 367 -2.47 8.34 -8.10
CA LYS A 367 -3.03 8.56 -9.44
C LYS A 367 -4.46 8.06 -9.45
N HIS A 368 -5.36 8.86 -10.01
CA HIS A 368 -6.71 8.39 -10.29
C HIS A 368 -6.61 7.21 -11.26
N PHE A 369 -7.24 6.09 -10.90
CA PHE A 369 -7.19 4.86 -11.66
C PHE A 369 -8.59 4.28 -11.77
N ASP A 370 -9.18 4.39 -12.96
CA ASP A 370 -10.55 3.98 -13.23
C ASP A 370 -10.61 2.48 -13.56
N ILE A 371 -10.30 1.65 -12.56
CA ILE A 371 -10.52 0.21 -12.64
C ILE A 371 -11.71 -0.16 -11.77
N ARG A 372 -12.67 -0.87 -12.36
CA ARG A 372 -13.78 -1.49 -11.65
C ARG A 372 -13.62 -3.00 -11.67
N PHE A 373 -13.75 -3.62 -10.49
CA PHE A 373 -13.88 -5.07 -10.37
C PHE A 373 -15.22 -5.51 -10.93
N GLN A 374 -15.20 -6.21 -12.06
CA GLN A 374 -16.38 -6.77 -12.69
C GLN A 374 -16.54 -8.22 -12.26
N ALA A 375 -17.74 -8.54 -11.77
CA ALA A 375 -18.12 -9.90 -11.42
C ALA A 375 -18.64 -10.65 -12.66
N LEU A 376 -18.22 -11.89 -12.83
CA LEU A 376 -18.75 -12.77 -13.87
C LEU A 376 -19.99 -13.54 -13.36
N PRO A 377 -20.92 -13.95 -14.26
CA PRO A 377 -22.17 -14.59 -13.83
C PRO A 377 -21.98 -15.89 -13.04
N ASP A 378 -20.94 -16.66 -13.36
CA ASP A 378 -20.59 -17.95 -12.75
C ASP A 378 -19.75 -17.85 -11.47
N GLU A 379 -19.43 -16.63 -11.00
CA GLU A 379 -18.69 -16.46 -9.75
C GLU A 379 -19.52 -16.73 -8.49
N PRO A 380 -18.88 -17.21 -7.41
CA PRO A 380 -19.52 -17.35 -6.10
C PRO A 380 -20.08 -16.02 -5.60
N GLU A 381 -21.24 -16.06 -4.93
CA GLU A 381 -21.92 -14.85 -4.44
C GLU A 381 -21.04 -14.02 -3.50
N ASN A 382 -20.23 -14.68 -2.66
CA ASN A 382 -19.28 -14.01 -1.78
C ASN A 382 -18.25 -13.18 -2.55
N THR A 383 -17.75 -13.70 -3.67
CA THR A 383 -16.79 -13.01 -4.54
C THR A 383 -17.45 -11.83 -5.26
N LYS A 384 -18.69 -12.00 -5.76
CA LYS A 384 -19.45 -10.90 -6.38
C LYS A 384 -19.67 -9.73 -5.42
N MET A 385 -20.10 -10.05 -4.21
CA MET A 385 -20.31 -9.08 -3.14
C MET A 385 -19.01 -8.42 -2.69
N LEU A 386 -17.88 -9.14 -2.67
CA LEU A 386 -16.57 -8.53 -2.41
C LEU A 386 -16.17 -7.54 -3.50
N PHE A 387 -16.45 -7.83 -4.78
CA PHE A 387 -16.19 -6.87 -5.85
C PHE A 387 -17.07 -5.64 -5.74
N GLU A 388 -18.34 -5.80 -5.40
CA GLU A 388 -19.23 -4.69 -5.11
C GLU A 388 -18.66 -3.83 -3.96
N LEU A 389 -18.30 -4.46 -2.85
CA LEU A 389 -17.66 -3.81 -1.70
C LEU A 389 -16.39 -3.05 -2.10
N THR A 390 -15.48 -3.72 -2.80
CA THR A 390 -14.20 -3.14 -3.26
C THR A 390 -14.45 -1.92 -4.15
N ASN A 391 -15.37 -2.02 -5.10
CA ASN A 391 -15.74 -0.91 -5.98
C ASN A 391 -16.30 0.29 -5.20
N HIS A 392 -17.14 0.05 -4.18
CA HIS A 392 -17.66 1.11 -3.34
C HIS A 392 -16.57 1.80 -2.52
N ILE A 393 -15.62 1.04 -1.95
CA ILE A 393 -14.45 1.60 -1.26
C ILE A 393 -13.61 2.42 -2.23
N MET A 394 -13.30 1.88 -3.41
CA MET A 394 -12.52 2.58 -4.43
C MET A 394 -13.17 3.91 -4.85
N LYS A 395 -14.50 3.96 -4.98
CA LYS A 395 -15.21 5.21 -5.27
C LYS A 395 -14.96 6.28 -4.21
N LEU A 396 -14.88 5.91 -2.93
CA LEU A 396 -14.54 6.84 -1.86
C LEU A 396 -13.06 7.23 -1.89
N THR A 397 -12.16 6.25 -1.94
CA THR A 397 -10.72 6.49 -1.82
C THR A 397 -10.14 7.24 -3.01
N LEU A 398 -10.71 7.06 -4.21
CA LEU A 398 -10.34 7.75 -5.43
C LEU A 398 -11.11 9.06 -5.66
N SER A 399 -11.96 9.48 -4.72
CA SER A 399 -12.56 10.81 -4.77
C SER A 399 -11.47 11.88 -4.62
N TYR A 400 -11.62 13.01 -5.30
CA TYR A 400 -10.61 14.07 -5.30
C TYR A 400 -10.24 14.52 -3.89
N THR A 401 -11.24 14.81 -3.05
CA THR A 401 -11.05 15.27 -1.67
C THR A 401 -10.30 14.24 -0.82
N VAL A 402 -10.74 12.98 -0.86
CA VAL A 402 -10.16 11.90 -0.05
C VAL A 402 -8.73 11.61 -0.51
N THR A 403 -8.50 11.52 -1.82
CA THR A 403 -7.16 11.35 -2.40
C THR A 403 -6.22 12.48 -1.99
N LYS A 404 -6.68 13.73 -2.06
CA LYS A 404 -5.88 14.90 -1.67
C LYS A 404 -5.45 14.82 -0.21
N ILE A 405 -6.40 14.54 0.69
CA ILE A 405 -6.13 14.41 2.13
C ILE A 405 -5.23 13.21 2.41
N LEU A 406 -5.51 12.05 1.84
CA LEU A 406 -4.66 10.86 1.96
C LEU A 406 -3.21 11.16 1.57
N THR A 407 -3.02 11.87 0.45
CA THR A 407 -1.69 12.27 -0.03
C THR A 407 -0.96 13.15 1.01
N GLN A 408 -1.65 14.12 1.61
CA GLN A 408 -1.07 14.98 2.66
C GLN A 408 -0.78 14.18 3.94
N LEU A 409 -1.67 13.29 4.34
CA LEU A 409 -1.50 12.46 5.53
C LEU A 409 -0.33 11.48 5.36
N TYR A 410 -0.17 10.90 4.18
CA TYR A 410 0.98 10.05 3.87
C TYR A 410 2.29 10.84 3.81
N ALA A 411 2.26 12.09 3.34
CA ALA A 411 3.40 12.99 3.47
C ALA A 411 3.76 13.22 4.95
N MET A 412 2.78 13.49 5.81
CA MET A 412 3.01 13.66 7.25
C MET A 412 3.54 12.38 7.92
N ALA A 413 2.93 11.23 7.63
CA ALA A 413 3.34 9.95 8.20
C ALA A 413 4.79 9.57 7.84
N THR A 414 5.28 10.02 6.68
CA THR A 414 6.68 9.84 6.24
C THR A 414 7.64 10.90 6.82
N GLY A 415 7.12 11.86 7.59
CA GLY A 415 7.88 12.95 8.23
C GLY A 415 8.03 14.19 7.35
N ASN A 416 7.37 14.26 6.20
CA ASN A 416 7.31 15.46 5.37
C ASN A 416 6.27 16.44 5.92
N LYS A 417 6.37 17.71 5.52
CA LYS A 417 5.33 18.70 5.84
C LYS A 417 4.05 18.36 5.08
N GLY A 418 2.93 18.35 5.80
CA GLY A 418 1.58 18.31 5.23
C GLY A 418 0.86 19.61 5.50
N GLU A 419 0.09 20.07 4.52
CA GLU A 419 -0.80 21.22 4.63
C GLU A 419 -2.21 20.78 4.24
N ILE A 420 -3.16 21.02 5.14
CA ILE A 420 -4.58 20.73 4.92
C ILE A 420 -5.37 21.96 5.33
N SER A 421 -6.29 22.41 4.49
CA SER A 421 -7.18 23.53 4.82
C SER A 421 -8.36 23.08 5.67
N PHE A 422 -8.99 24.03 6.37
CA PHE A 422 -10.24 23.76 7.07
C PHE A 422 -11.36 23.28 6.14
N GLU A 423 -11.47 23.90 4.97
CA GLU A 423 -12.45 23.52 3.95
C GLU A 423 -12.28 22.06 3.53
N GLU A 424 -11.04 21.59 3.34
CA GLU A 424 -10.75 20.21 2.96
C GLU A 424 -11.21 19.22 4.04
N ILE A 425 -10.98 19.53 5.31
CA ILE A 425 -11.41 18.70 6.44
C ILE A 425 -12.94 18.55 6.45
N ILE A 426 -13.66 19.66 6.31
CA ILE A 426 -15.12 19.65 6.30
C ILE A 426 -15.65 18.95 5.06
N GLN A 427 -15.06 19.20 3.89
CA GLN A 427 -15.44 18.54 2.65
C GLN A 427 -15.24 17.03 2.75
N TYR A 428 -14.15 16.57 3.37
CA TYR A 428 -13.93 15.15 3.61
C TYR A 428 -15.00 14.52 4.50
N GLN A 429 -15.34 15.16 5.61
CA GLN A 429 -16.40 14.65 6.50
C GLN A 429 -17.74 14.61 5.76
N HIS A 430 -18.03 15.62 4.94
CA HIS A 430 -19.23 15.66 4.11
C HIS A 430 -19.23 14.54 3.05
N ASP A 431 -18.11 14.35 2.35
CA ASP A 431 -17.98 13.35 1.29
C ASP A 431 -18.12 11.93 1.86
N VAL A 432 -17.51 11.64 3.02
CA VAL A 432 -17.63 10.33 3.70
C VAL A 432 -19.08 10.09 4.13
N ASN A 433 -19.73 11.07 4.75
CA ASN A 433 -21.13 10.92 5.19
C ASN A 433 -22.08 10.77 4.00
N THR A 434 -21.90 11.57 2.96
CA THR A 434 -22.70 11.49 1.74
C THR A 434 -22.49 10.14 1.05
N TRP A 435 -21.25 9.67 0.95
CA TRP A 435 -20.95 8.36 0.41
C TRP A 435 -21.58 7.22 1.23
N TRP A 436 -21.55 7.30 2.56
CA TRP A 436 -22.19 6.33 3.45
C TRP A 436 -23.72 6.29 3.26
N LEU A 437 -24.34 7.47 3.11
CA LEU A 437 -25.77 7.60 2.84
C LEU A 437 -26.18 6.98 1.50
N HIS A 438 -25.30 7.01 0.51
CA HIS A 438 -25.52 6.38 -0.81
C HIS A 438 -24.98 4.95 -0.91
N THR A 439 -24.43 4.39 0.17
CA THR A 439 -24.03 2.99 0.21
C THR A 439 -25.27 2.11 0.26
N PRO A 440 -25.33 1.02 -0.54
CA PRO A 440 -26.44 0.07 -0.52
C PRO A 440 -26.74 -0.50 0.88
N ASP A 441 -28.02 -0.68 1.19
CA ASP A 441 -28.48 -1.16 2.51
C ASP A 441 -27.98 -2.58 2.86
N HIS A 442 -27.69 -3.41 1.86
CA HIS A 442 -27.09 -4.73 2.07
C HIS A 442 -25.59 -4.69 2.41
N LEU A 443 -24.93 -3.53 2.24
CA LEU A 443 -23.50 -3.35 2.57
C LEU A 443 -23.26 -2.53 3.84
N ARG A 444 -24.21 -1.70 4.29
CA ARG A 444 -24.02 -0.78 5.43
C ARG A 444 -24.73 -1.22 6.72
N ILE A 445 -24.18 -0.78 7.86
CA ILE A 445 -24.81 -0.90 9.18
C ILE A 445 -25.35 0.47 9.59
N GLY A 446 -26.67 0.62 9.63
CA GLY A 446 -27.33 1.88 9.97
C GLY A 446 -27.18 2.97 8.90
N SER A 447 -27.89 4.09 9.09
CA SER A 447 -27.94 5.20 8.14
C SER A 447 -26.81 6.21 8.29
N ASN A 448 -26.11 6.22 9.42
CA ASN A 448 -25.03 7.15 9.73
C ASN A 448 -23.82 6.41 10.30
N LEU A 449 -22.64 6.59 9.69
CA LEU A 449 -21.38 6.00 10.13
C LEU A 449 -21.05 6.33 11.59
N PHE A 450 -21.28 7.59 11.99
CA PHE A 450 -21.03 8.05 13.36
C PHE A 450 -22.19 7.72 14.33
N GLY A 451 -23.26 7.09 13.84
CA GLY A 451 -24.40 6.64 14.65
C GLY A 451 -24.42 5.13 14.93
N ILE A 452 -23.40 4.39 14.51
CA ILE A 452 -23.33 2.93 14.67
C ILE A 452 -23.09 2.55 16.13
N THR A 453 -24.09 1.97 16.80
CA THR A 453 -23.95 1.52 18.19
C THR A 453 -23.44 0.08 18.29
N GLN A 454 -22.97 -0.31 19.48
CA GLN A 454 -22.63 -1.70 19.77
C GLN A 454 -23.82 -2.64 19.59
N ASP A 455 -25.04 -2.21 19.95
CA ASP A 455 -26.25 -3.01 19.79
C ASP A 455 -26.55 -3.32 18.33
N LEU A 456 -26.38 -2.34 17.44
CA LEU A 456 -26.52 -2.55 15.99
C LEU A 456 -25.49 -3.56 15.46
N ILE A 457 -24.25 -3.49 15.95
CA ILE A 457 -23.19 -4.44 15.59
C ILE A 457 -23.55 -5.85 16.07
N GLN A 458 -24.01 -6.00 17.32
CA GLN A 458 -24.38 -7.31 17.86
C GLN A 458 -25.59 -7.91 17.13
N ALA A 459 -26.57 -7.09 16.75
CA ALA A 459 -27.74 -7.50 15.99
C ALA A 459 -27.39 -7.90 14.53
N THR A 460 -26.28 -7.41 13.98
CA THR A 460 -25.88 -7.72 12.60
C THR A 460 -25.26 -9.12 12.52
N THR A 461 -25.83 -9.97 11.65
CA THR A 461 -25.32 -11.32 11.34
C THR A 461 -24.59 -11.39 10.00
N GLU A 462 -24.79 -10.39 9.15
CA GLU A 462 -24.18 -10.30 7.82
C GLU A 462 -22.71 -9.87 7.96
N VAL A 463 -21.80 -10.85 7.85
CA VAL A 463 -20.34 -10.64 7.77
C VAL A 463 -19.91 -9.52 6.80
N PRO A 464 -20.48 -9.39 5.61
CA PRO A 464 -20.06 -8.39 4.63
C PRO A 464 -20.26 -6.97 5.16
N LYS A 465 -21.41 -6.72 5.81
CA LYS A 465 -21.71 -5.44 6.46
C LYS A 465 -20.72 -5.14 7.58
N LEU A 466 -20.41 -6.14 8.40
CA LEU A 466 -19.45 -6.02 9.50
C LEU A 466 -18.04 -5.71 8.97
N LEU A 467 -17.59 -6.43 7.93
CA LEU A 467 -16.28 -6.22 7.32
C LEU A 467 -16.18 -4.86 6.64
N PHE A 468 -17.20 -4.47 5.87
CA PHE A 468 -17.24 -3.17 5.21
C PHE A 468 -17.19 -2.03 6.22
N THR A 469 -18.04 -2.10 7.25
CA THR A 469 -18.05 -1.12 8.33
C THR A 469 -16.69 -1.06 9.03
N MET A 470 -16.08 -2.21 9.35
CA MET A 470 -14.76 -2.28 9.97
C MET A 470 -13.69 -1.57 9.14
N VAL A 471 -13.65 -1.81 7.83
CA VAL A 471 -12.67 -1.19 6.94
C VAL A 471 -12.85 0.33 6.97
N ILE A 472 -14.07 0.84 6.83
CA ILE A 472 -14.34 2.27 6.79
C ILE A 472 -14.10 2.95 8.13
N THR A 473 -14.50 2.35 9.25
CA THR A 473 -14.26 2.91 10.58
C THR A 473 -12.77 2.96 10.88
N SER A 474 -12.01 1.91 10.55
CA SER A 474 -10.56 1.86 10.77
C SER A 474 -9.82 2.92 9.94
N HIS A 475 -10.20 3.10 8.66
CA HIS A 475 -9.61 4.16 7.83
C HIS A 475 -9.99 5.54 8.35
N THR A 476 -11.26 5.79 8.65
CA THR A 476 -11.72 7.09 9.16
C THR A 476 -11.01 7.46 10.46
N LEU A 477 -10.84 6.49 11.37
CA LEU A 477 -10.09 6.62 12.61
C LEU A 477 -8.63 7.02 12.33
N ALA A 478 -7.96 6.29 11.43
CA ALA A 478 -6.57 6.59 11.07
C ALA A 478 -6.44 8.01 10.51
N LEU A 479 -7.30 8.42 9.59
CA LEU A 479 -7.27 9.75 8.99
C LEU A 479 -7.49 10.85 10.03
N GLN A 480 -8.51 10.72 10.87
CA GLN A 480 -8.78 11.69 11.93
C GLN A 480 -7.63 11.79 12.94
N SER A 481 -6.95 10.67 13.26
CA SER A 481 -5.81 10.67 14.19
C SER A 481 -4.63 11.53 13.72
N TYR A 482 -4.40 11.63 12.41
CA TYR A 482 -3.38 12.51 11.85
C TYR A 482 -3.87 13.95 11.70
N ILE A 483 -5.14 14.17 11.32
CA ILE A 483 -5.69 15.52 11.15
C ILE A 483 -5.64 16.29 12.48
N ILE A 484 -5.90 15.63 13.62
CA ILE A 484 -5.81 16.22 14.97
C ILE A 484 -4.40 16.78 15.28
N GLN A 485 -3.36 16.32 14.58
CA GLN A 485 -1.98 16.73 14.84
C GLN A 485 -1.59 18.02 14.11
N LEU A 486 -2.45 18.50 13.22
CA LEU A 486 -2.21 19.73 12.48
C LEU A 486 -2.35 20.94 13.40
N VAL A 487 -1.47 21.93 13.26
CA VAL A 487 -1.53 23.16 14.06
C VAL A 487 -1.95 24.31 13.14
N PRO A 488 -2.89 25.19 13.55
CA PRO A 488 -3.27 26.33 12.72
C PRO A 488 -2.09 27.28 12.55
N LYS A 489 -1.92 27.82 11.32
CA LYS A 489 -0.94 28.89 11.05
C LYS A 489 -1.28 30.18 11.78
N ASP A 490 -2.56 30.51 11.81
CA ASP A 490 -3.08 31.75 12.37
C ASP A 490 -3.49 31.60 13.84
N LYS A 491 -3.66 32.74 14.53
CA LYS A 491 -4.05 32.80 15.94
C LYS A 491 -5.48 32.34 16.24
N ASP A 492 -6.22 31.83 15.25
CA ASP A 492 -7.64 31.50 15.37
C ASP A 492 -7.86 30.16 16.10
N GLN A 493 -7.52 30.15 17.40
CA GLN A 493 -7.49 28.97 18.26
C GLN A 493 -8.88 28.45 18.64
N ALA A 494 -9.94 29.23 18.47
CA ALA A 494 -11.28 28.85 18.92
C ALA A 494 -11.89 27.75 18.04
N MET A 495 -11.92 27.94 16.72
CA MET A 495 -12.48 26.93 15.82
C MET A 495 -11.63 25.66 15.79
N TYR A 496 -10.30 25.80 15.78
CA TYR A 496 -9.40 24.66 15.84
C TYR A 496 -9.70 23.76 17.04
N ARG A 497 -9.94 24.34 18.23
CA ARG A 497 -10.33 23.58 19.42
C ARG A 497 -11.62 22.79 19.23
N VAL A 498 -12.64 23.36 18.59
CA VAL A 498 -13.90 22.64 18.33
C VAL A 498 -13.67 21.43 17.41
N ILE A 499 -12.84 21.60 16.37
CA ILE A 499 -12.50 20.51 15.44
C ILE A 499 -11.68 19.45 16.16
N GLU A 500 -10.67 19.87 16.91
CA GLU A 500 -9.81 19.00 17.71
C GLU A 500 -10.64 18.17 18.69
N GLU A 501 -11.53 18.79 19.47
CA GLU A 501 -12.43 18.11 20.41
C GLU A 501 -13.38 17.13 19.70
N ASN A 502 -13.99 17.55 18.58
CA ASN A 502 -14.91 16.72 17.82
C ASN A 502 -14.20 15.49 17.21
N MET A 503 -13.04 15.70 16.60
CA MET A 503 -12.24 14.61 16.04
C MET A 503 -11.69 13.70 17.13
N PHE A 504 -11.24 14.24 18.25
CA PHE A 504 -10.78 13.46 19.39
C PHE A 504 -11.89 12.52 19.90
N SER A 505 -13.09 13.06 20.12
CA SER A 505 -14.27 12.28 20.50
C SER A 505 -14.62 11.23 19.44
N SER A 506 -14.53 11.60 18.16
CA SER A 506 -14.80 10.69 17.04
C SER A 506 -13.81 9.54 16.95
N VAL A 507 -12.51 9.79 17.12
CA VAL A 507 -11.46 8.74 17.11
C VAL A 507 -11.69 7.75 18.25
N LEU A 508 -11.96 8.24 19.46
CA LEU A 508 -12.25 7.36 20.60
C LEU A 508 -13.52 6.54 20.39
N TYR A 509 -14.59 7.16 19.90
CA TYR A 509 -15.82 6.47 19.55
C TYR A 509 -15.59 5.39 18.48
N LEU A 510 -14.93 5.74 17.36
CA LEU A 510 -14.62 4.79 16.29
C LEU A 510 -13.69 3.67 16.78
N SER A 511 -12.84 3.93 17.78
CA SER A 511 -12.02 2.88 18.40
C SER A 511 -12.87 1.87 19.17
N ASP A 512 -13.97 2.30 19.80
CA ASP A 512 -14.91 1.39 20.47
C ASP A 512 -15.74 0.58 19.49
N ILE A 513 -16.22 1.25 18.43
CA ILE A 513 -16.97 0.62 17.35
C ILE A 513 -16.11 -0.41 16.62
N SER A 514 -14.86 -0.09 16.31
CA SER A 514 -13.94 -1.01 15.65
C SER A 514 -13.63 -2.23 16.52
N LEU A 515 -13.48 -2.06 17.84
CA LEU A 515 -13.27 -3.20 18.75
C LEU A 515 -14.50 -4.12 18.80
N ALA A 516 -15.71 -3.53 18.84
CA ALA A 516 -16.95 -4.29 18.81
C ALA A 516 -17.13 -5.07 17.50
N LEU A 517 -16.84 -4.43 16.35
CA LEU A 517 -16.84 -5.09 15.04
C LEU A 517 -15.84 -6.25 14.99
N LEU A 518 -14.66 -6.08 15.57
CA LEU A 518 -13.60 -7.10 15.56
C LEU A 518 -14.04 -8.35 16.31
N ARG A 519 -14.62 -8.15 17.51
CA ARG A 519 -15.14 -9.23 18.34
C ARG A 519 -16.33 -9.92 17.67
N ARG A 520 -17.22 -9.15 17.04
CA ARG A 520 -18.37 -9.71 16.32
C ARG A 520 -17.94 -10.55 15.12
N LEU A 521 -16.99 -10.06 14.32
CA LEU A 521 -16.41 -10.80 13.19
C LEU A 521 -15.73 -12.09 13.65
N ALA A 522 -15.03 -12.06 14.79
CA ALA A 522 -14.39 -13.25 15.36
C ALA A 522 -15.41 -14.34 15.78
N ILE A 523 -16.62 -13.96 16.18
CA ILE A 523 -17.70 -14.91 16.54
C ILE A 523 -18.34 -15.52 15.29
N SER A 524 -18.45 -14.75 14.21
CA SER A 524 -19.25 -15.15 13.04
C SER A 524 -18.69 -16.37 12.30
N ASN A 525 -17.42 -16.74 12.50
CA ASN A 525 -16.67 -17.82 11.83
C ASN A 525 -16.69 -17.85 10.28
N ALA A 526 -17.47 -17.00 9.63
CA ALA A 526 -17.73 -17.04 8.20
C ALA A 526 -16.76 -16.16 7.39
N CYS A 527 -15.77 -15.52 8.03
CA CYS A 527 -14.77 -14.70 7.34
C CYS A 527 -13.35 -15.20 7.61
N CYS A 528 -12.59 -15.51 6.56
CA CYS A 528 -11.17 -15.81 6.66
C CYS A 528 -10.28 -14.56 6.74
N TYR A 529 -10.81 -13.46 7.29
CA TYR A 529 -10.09 -12.21 7.42
C TYR A 529 -9.20 -12.24 8.67
N SER A 530 -7.90 -11.95 8.50
CA SER A 530 -7.00 -11.76 9.63
C SER A 530 -7.15 -10.33 10.15
N PRO A 531 -7.69 -10.11 11.36
CA PRO A 531 -7.91 -8.76 11.88
C PRO A 531 -6.61 -8.06 12.29
N LYS A 532 -5.47 -8.75 12.21
CA LYS A 532 -4.16 -8.23 12.63
C LYS A 532 -3.86 -6.90 11.99
N PHE A 533 -3.99 -6.78 10.67
CA PHE A 533 -3.67 -5.53 9.96
C PHE A 533 -4.51 -4.34 10.47
N MET A 534 -5.81 -4.55 10.72
CA MET A 534 -6.68 -3.51 11.30
C MET A 534 -6.28 -3.17 12.73
N LEU A 535 -5.93 -4.18 13.55
CA LEU A 535 -5.39 -3.94 14.88
C LEU A 535 -4.12 -3.10 14.82
N LEU A 536 -3.18 -3.40 13.91
CA LEU A 536 -1.96 -2.61 13.73
C LEU A 536 -2.30 -1.16 13.38
N LEU A 537 -3.21 -0.94 12.42
CA LEU A 537 -3.63 0.38 11.98
C LEU A 537 -4.27 1.20 13.11
N ILE A 538 -5.18 0.58 13.87
CA ILE A 538 -5.86 1.26 14.99
C ILE A 538 -4.89 1.57 16.12
N ILE A 539 -3.98 0.65 16.45
CA ILE A 539 -2.96 0.89 17.47
C ILE A 539 -2.03 2.04 17.04
N ASP A 540 -1.55 2.04 15.79
CA ASP A 540 -0.72 3.14 15.28
C ASP A 540 -1.46 4.48 15.39
N SER A 541 -2.74 4.50 15.03
CA SER A 541 -3.58 5.70 15.12
C SER A 541 -3.77 6.19 16.56
N LEU A 542 -3.98 5.28 17.52
CA LEU A 542 -4.08 5.62 18.93
C LEU A 542 -2.74 6.09 19.51
N VAL A 543 -1.63 5.49 19.08
CA VAL A 543 -0.28 5.94 19.43
C VAL A 543 0.00 7.32 18.84
N THR A 544 -0.38 7.58 17.59
CA THR A 544 -0.33 8.92 17.00
C THR A 544 -1.14 9.89 17.83
N LEU A 545 -2.39 9.56 18.18
CA LEU A 545 -3.23 10.40 19.04
C LEU A 545 -2.61 10.68 20.42
N SER A 546 -1.84 9.74 20.99
CA SER A 546 -1.13 9.95 22.26
C SER A 546 -0.02 11.02 22.20
N GLN A 547 0.41 11.41 20.99
CA GLN A 547 1.46 12.41 20.78
C GLN A 547 0.93 13.86 20.75
N VAL A 548 -0.38 14.07 20.88
CA VAL A 548 -0.98 15.41 20.93
C VAL A 548 -0.49 16.16 22.18
N LYS A 549 0.20 17.30 21.98
CA LYS A 549 0.89 18.03 23.06
C LYS A 549 -0.01 18.58 24.17
N LYS A 550 -1.23 19.00 23.82
CA LYS A 550 -2.17 19.67 24.75
C LYS A 550 -3.24 18.71 25.26
N GLN A 551 -2.86 17.46 25.48
CA GLN A 551 -3.79 16.46 25.95
C GLN A 551 -4.02 16.58 27.46
N ASP A 552 -5.28 16.59 27.89
CA ASP A 552 -5.59 16.50 29.31
C ASP A 552 -5.22 15.09 29.86
N GLN A 553 -5.03 15.00 31.18
CA GLN A 553 -4.60 13.76 31.82
C GLN A 553 -5.63 12.62 31.66
N LYS A 554 -6.92 12.95 31.65
CA LYS A 554 -8.03 11.98 31.53
C LYS A 554 -8.05 11.35 30.13
N ALA A 555 -7.89 12.17 29.11
CA ALA A 555 -7.77 11.82 27.71
C ALA A 555 -6.54 10.92 27.49
N ALA A 556 -5.40 11.28 28.08
CA ALA A 556 -4.18 10.45 28.02
C ALA A 556 -4.40 9.06 28.63
N HIS A 557 -5.00 8.99 29.82
CA HIS A 557 -5.36 7.72 30.46
C HIS A 557 -6.33 6.90 29.62
N LEU A 558 -7.31 7.54 28.98
CA LEU A 558 -8.29 6.87 28.14
C LEU A 558 -7.65 6.28 26.87
N ILE A 559 -6.77 7.04 26.19
CA ILE A 559 -6.00 6.52 25.05
C ILE A 559 -5.16 5.32 25.48
N LYS A 560 -4.44 5.44 26.60
CA LYS A 560 -3.61 4.35 27.12
C LYS A 560 -4.43 3.08 27.36
N ALA A 561 -5.58 3.22 28.03
CA ALA A 561 -6.47 2.09 28.28
C ALA A 561 -6.96 1.44 26.97
N ARG A 562 -7.24 2.24 25.93
CA ARG A 562 -7.60 1.71 24.60
C ARG A 562 -6.43 0.99 23.94
N ILE A 563 -5.22 1.57 23.95
CA ILE A 563 -4.01 0.91 23.45
C ILE A 563 -3.81 -0.45 24.14
N ASP A 564 -3.95 -0.52 25.46
CA ASP A 564 -3.83 -1.77 26.23
C ASP A 564 -4.86 -2.82 25.79
N LEU A 565 -6.12 -2.41 25.59
CA LEU A 565 -7.16 -3.31 25.08
C LEU A 565 -6.81 -3.87 23.70
N TYR A 566 -6.40 -3.01 22.78
CA TYR A 566 -6.03 -3.41 21.43
C TYR A 566 -4.75 -4.28 21.39
N MET A 567 -3.78 -3.99 22.26
CA MET A 567 -2.58 -4.82 22.41
C MET A 567 -2.91 -6.22 22.93
N ASN A 568 -3.86 -6.33 23.86
CA ASN A 568 -4.33 -7.62 24.35
C ASN A 568 -5.02 -8.42 23.24
N GLU A 569 -5.89 -7.78 22.45
CA GLU A 569 -6.51 -8.44 21.29
C GLU A 569 -5.47 -8.87 20.25
N LEU A 570 -4.48 -8.02 19.95
CA LEU A 570 -3.38 -8.37 19.04
C LEU A 570 -2.58 -9.56 19.54
N LYS A 571 -2.26 -9.61 20.84
CA LYS A 571 -1.56 -10.73 21.46
C LYS A 571 -2.37 -12.03 21.36
N LEU A 572 -3.68 -11.99 21.61
CA LEU A 572 -4.56 -13.15 21.49
C LEU A 572 -4.65 -13.68 20.05
N LYS A 573 -4.54 -12.81 19.05
CA LYS A 573 -4.60 -13.19 17.63
C LYS A 573 -3.23 -13.54 17.02
N THR A 574 -2.13 -13.27 17.71
CA THR A 574 -0.77 -13.54 17.23
C THR A 574 -0.28 -14.87 17.77
N SER A 575 0.28 -15.73 16.89
CA SER A 575 0.82 -17.02 17.33
C SER A 575 1.90 -16.81 18.40
N PRO A 576 1.98 -17.66 19.44
CA PRO A 576 3.07 -17.59 20.41
C PRO A 576 4.45 -17.56 19.77
N ASP A 577 4.66 -18.28 18.66
CA ASP A 577 5.92 -18.32 17.93
C ASP A 577 6.32 -16.97 17.33
N HIS A 578 5.40 -16.01 17.20
CA HIS A 578 5.64 -14.67 16.67
C HIS A 578 5.55 -13.59 17.75
N GLN A 579 5.25 -13.95 19.01
CA GLN A 579 5.20 -13.00 20.12
C GLN A 579 6.62 -12.72 20.62
N VAL A 580 7.23 -11.68 20.06
CA VAL A 580 8.55 -11.21 20.48
C VAL A 580 8.47 -10.66 21.91
N THR A 581 9.40 -11.08 22.77
CA THR A 581 9.48 -10.57 24.14
C THR A 581 10.32 -9.29 24.20
N PRO A 582 10.05 -8.35 25.13
CA PRO A 582 10.84 -7.13 25.23
C PRO A 582 12.33 -7.36 25.45
N SER A 583 12.72 -8.44 26.16
CA SER A 583 14.12 -8.77 26.41
C SER A 583 14.84 -9.38 25.20
N THR A 584 14.09 -9.89 24.23
CA THR A 584 14.62 -10.51 23.00
C THR A 584 14.30 -9.71 21.75
N SER A 585 13.79 -8.48 21.90
CA SER A 585 13.33 -7.60 20.83
C SER A 585 14.47 -7.21 19.89
N PRO A 586 14.52 -7.74 18.65
CA PRO A 586 15.52 -7.30 17.70
C PRO A 586 15.38 -5.81 17.36
N TYR A 587 14.15 -5.28 17.35
CA TYR A 587 13.93 -3.85 17.12
C TYR A 587 14.51 -2.97 18.23
N SER A 588 14.39 -3.38 19.50
CA SER A 588 14.95 -2.62 20.62
C SER A 588 16.48 -2.51 20.50
N ILE A 589 17.15 -3.58 20.04
CA ILE A 589 18.59 -3.58 19.77
C ILE A 589 18.92 -2.64 18.60
N VAL A 590 18.16 -2.73 17.50
CA VAL A 590 18.30 -1.87 16.31
C VAL A 590 18.16 -0.39 16.66
N SER A 591 17.21 -0.04 17.54
CA SER A 591 16.92 1.35 17.89
C SER A 591 18.05 2.06 18.64
N ILE A 592 19.04 1.30 19.17
CA ILE A 592 20.16 1.81 19.96
C ILE A 592 21.49 1.68 19.19
N ALA A 593 21.60 0.72 18.28
CA ALA A 593 22.85 0.44 17.58
C ALA A 593 23.13 1.46 16.44
N PRO A 594 24.41 1.70 16.09
CA PRO A 594 24.76 2.52 14.94
C PRO A 594 24.18 1.95 13.63
N SER A 595 23.64 2.81 12.77
CA SER A 595 23.00 2.42 11.49
C SER A 595 23.86 1.50 10.62
N ASN A 596 25.18 1.73 10.62
CA ASN A 596 26.09 1.14 9.65
C ASN A 596 26.51 -0.31 9.96
N THR A 597 26.12 -0.86 11.11
CA THR A 597 26.51 -2.23 11.53
C THR A 597 25.31 -3.18 11.66
N LEU A 598 24.13 -2.71 11.33
CA LEU A 598 22.90 -3.43 11.60
C LEU A 598 22.58 -4.47 10.53
N PRO A 599 22.27 -5.73 10.91
CA PRO A 599 21.75 -6.70 9.98
C PRO A 599 20.41 -6.24 9.38
N SER A 600 20.09 -6.76 8.19
CA SER A 600 18.79 -6.51 7.57
C SER A 600 17.64 -7.02 8.45
N ALA A 601 16.45 -6.44 8.32
CA ALA A 601 15.24 -6.94 8.97
C ALA A 601 15.01 -8.45 8.71
N THR A 602 15.28 -8.92 7.49
CA THR A 602 15.18 -10.33 7.11
C THR A 602 16.10 -11.19 7.97
N GLU A 603 17.34 -10.77 8.19
CA GLU A 603 18.31 -11.50 9.01
C GLU A 603 17.95 -11.51 10.50
N LEU A 604 17.47 -10.38 11.02
CA LEU A 604 17.08 -10.25 12.44
C LEU A 604 15.90 -11.14 12.82
N TYR A 605 14.97 -11.36 11.88
CA TYR A 605 13.75 -12.12 12.12
C TYR A 605 13.71 -13.47 11.40
N LYS A 606 14.81 -13.93 10.79
CA LYS A 606 14.85 -15.18 9.98
C LYS A 606 14.47 -16.45 10.73
N HIS A 607 14.61 -16.46 12.05
CA HIS A 607 14.30 -17.61 12.90
C HIS A 607 12.80 -17.76 13.20
N TYR A 608 12.01 -16.70 12.96
CA TYR A 608 10.56 -16.76 13.11
C TYR A 608 9.93 -17.44 11.90
N PRO A 609 8.87 -18.26 12.08
CA PRO A 609 8.22 -18.91 10.94
C PRO A 609 7.62 -17.92 9.95
N LEU A 610 7.05 -16.81 10.44
CA LEU A 610 6.55 -15.70 9.62
C LEU A 610 7.24 -14.42 10.11
N PRO A 611 8.42 -14.09 9.58
CA PRO A 611 9.23 -12.95 10.02
C PRO A 611 8.47 -11.62 10.11
N PHE A 612 7.57 -11.35 9.16
CA PHE A 612 6.76 -10.13 9.17
C PHE A 612 5.79 -10.05 10.35
N GLU A 613 5.20 -11.17 10.76
CA GLU A 613 4.28 -11.18 11.91
C GLU A 613 5.04 -10.89 13.20
N ALA A 614 6.23 -11.49 13.35
CA ALA A 614 7.10 -11.23 14.50
C ALA A 614 7.62 -9.78 14.52
N LEU A 615 8.06 -9.27 13.37
CA LEU A 615 8.46 -7.87 13.22
C LEU A 615 7.31 -6.93 13.60
N SER A 616 6.14 -7.11 13.00
CA SER A 616 4.99 -6.23 13.26
C SER A 616 4.59 -6.21 14.74
N PHE A 617 4.62 -7.38 15.39
CA PHE A 617 4.35 -7.47 16.83
C PHE A 617 5.42 -6.75 17.66
N ASP A 618 6.71 -6.97 17.38
CA ASP A 618 7.82 -6.34 18.09
C ASP A 618 7.80 -4.81 17.96
N LEU A 619 7.59 -4.30 16.73
CA LEU A 619 7.52 -2.86 16.47
C LEU A 619 6.42 -2.20 17.31
N ILE A 620 5.22 -2.79 17.33
CA ILE A 620 4.10 -2.21 18.08
C ILE A 620 4.30 -2.36 19.58
N GLN A 621 4.83 -3.48 20.07
CA GLN A 621 5.11 -3.64 21.49
C GLN A 621 6.12 -2.59 21.97
N ALA A 622 7.16 -2.31 21.17
CA ALA A 622 8.12 -1.25 21.46
C ALA A 622 7.48 0.15 21.38
N ALA A 623 6.62 0.38 20.38
CA ALA A 623 5.86 1.63 20.19
C ALA A 623 5.05 2.02 21.41
N THR A 624 4.20 1.09 21.82
CA THR A 624 3.24 1.26 22.91
C THR A 624 3.99 1.42 24.22
N SER A 625 5.05 0.63 24.45
CA SER A 625 5.93 0.78 25.62
C SER A 625 6.58 2.17 25.69
N LYS A 626 7.04 2.72 24.55
CA LYS A 626 7.64 4.07 24.50
C LYS A 626 6.60 5.15 24.76
N ALA A 627 5.44 5.06 24.10
CA ALA A 627 4.33 5.98 24.31
C ALA A 627 3.91 6.02 25.80
N MET A 628 3.87 4.85 26.46
CA MET A 628 3.56 4.77 27.89
C MET A 628 4.62 5.39 28.80
N LYS A 629 5.92 5.32 28.44
CA LYS A 629 7.01 5.89 29.23
C LYS A 629 7.08 7.41 29.14
N SER A 630 6.79 8.00 27.98
CA SER A 630 6.76 9.46 27.80
C SER A 630 5.81 10.16 28.78
N TYR A 631 4.74 9.50 29.21
CA TYR A 631 3.83 10.02 30.24
C TYR A 631 4.45 10.05 31.65
N HIS A 632 5.36 9.13 31.98
CA HIS A 632 5.98 9.09 33.30
C HIS A 632 7.06 10.17 33.45
N VAL A 633 7.76 10.54 32.38
CA VAL A 633 8.81 11.59 32.42
C VAL A 633 8.20 12.99 32.53
N LEU A 634 6.98 13.19 32.03
CA LEU A 634 6.22 14.43 32.22
C LEU A 634 5.57 14.55 33.62
N ASN A 635 5.67 13.53 34.46
CA ASN A 635 5.17 13.52 35.85
C ASN A 635 6.27 13.07 36.85
N PRO A 636 7.29 13.89 37.13
CA PRO A 636 8.25 13.57 38.19
C PRO A 636 7.73 13.89 39.61
N ILE A 637 6.57 14.54 39.76
CA ILE A 637 6.08 15.02 41.05
C ILE A 637 4.55 14.86 41.15
N LEU A 638 4.12 13.76 41.77
CA LEU A 638 2.94 13.68 42.61
C LEU A 638 3.27 12.78 43.80
#